data_AF-A0A3M9Y194-F1
#
_entry.id   AF-A0A3M9Y194-F1
#
_cell.length_a   1.000
_cell.length_b   1.000
_cell.length_c   1.000
_cell.angle_alpha   90.00
_cell.angle_beta   90.00
_cell.angle_gamma   90.00
#
_symmetry.space_group_name_H-M   'P 1'
#
loop_
_entity.id
_entity.type
_entity.pdbx_description
1 polymer ?
#
loop_
_entity_poly.entity_id
_entity_poly.type
_entity_poly.pdbx_seq_one_letter_code
_entity_poly.pdbx_strand_id
1 'polypeptide(L)'
;MKLHVLSLTTFLLHAATLPQALSLSPDNDALLYKYATDGPVTLSSDGQTPGIMILDFGQSYEGHPTFEVLSATGDTSRFEVTYGESSAALNLYMSDGPLALAAAMETHRIKRYNISTPSVQEGRLIQGAFRYQKLNLSTAGQLVLQNVGVKQTVDTTPLTELPGAFECSDEDLTRIWHTGARTAQLTEILKNTIPDFWVVSEEGSLVESLAAQPLDAGSSLVEYHVSFEVKPVTGAFTLAVLQDTLSNGIDIICDFTTGRVEAILERAVIASADLAISPPLETWLSVSATVAMSDIQVSIGNATILSFSQDQRVFGSFGLGTPFAHSAYFRNLVATDPSGGPIYSSTLTDRGFLDDFLMGANPADTIVDGSRRDRIAYNGDLDIALAATFASTYGLSFAQGSLDLLASFQMTPGFFSPTAKIQQGPLPEIIPVNATGLIGYSFNLATALAQNYMVTGDVAFAKKWAPAVVRMLDWADSQTKDGVFTLDDASLTGDWNYYDPSQTGASSKFNAVYAYSLQQCLSFLQAGGVQTDVYEARLASLRRDIHTRLFDASLGAYVLSSEIRGGFAQDAQAIAILAGIPQANNVSGTSILATMQRELLLPAGPLAFSNSTAAAGFARKISPYASSYHLRAAFEAGDAAGAVELMKRLWAPMANPAHVNYTNSFWETLDPDGTPGLGIGTSLCHGWAAGPTAELSRFVLGVRPTKPGFAEWEVRPMSLGLEYAKGRQHTERGDITVSWAFDDAGLVRMNVTGPEGGLVYLPEPLLVPFNESTVTVNGEAVTATSDDPKVHLQARNGAYLTRAWAQDPVNLISGQHRPGPAPPQGSKGYLTLSFKPDSLIARRFINAFIRDTLPYIVVGSFPMPDLNYPSLPSEGFFGTEQNHQQYSTETKHEVAFGIEQNHQQYSIQTMHDFSSPAVANQYLLPTHRINALSPSAPMPDLNYPSPPSEGFFGTEQNHQQYSIETKHEVAFGIEQNHHQYSTQTIHDFSSPAVANQYLLPTHGINTLSPSAPVPDLNYPYPPSEGFFGTEQNHQQSSTQTMHDFSSSVVANRHPRLRSSVSAKRKPSLPKKKQVPIKDQIYNALKDAPRHARTVKEINDWIADNTKARPCRTTVSYSLNFNLNVFKPVNGEWVLTEAACRNGWESIKQRDAALLADQKACEHYYEKSSRYLPRGPPRKQPR
;
A
#
# COMPACT_ATOMS: atom_id res chain seq x y z
N MET A 1 -68.38 2.58 -7.78
CA MET A 1 -69.26 3.60 -7.16
C MET A 1 -68.39 4.85 -6.95
N LYS A 2 -68.77 6.08 -7.34
CA LYS A 2 -69.82 6.97 -6.78
C LYS A 2 -69.61 7.19 -5.26
N LEU A 3 -69.34 8.38 -4.68
CA LEU A 3 -69.19 9.80 -5.11
C LEU A 3 -67.81 10.34 -4.60
N HIS A 4 -67.15 11.46 -5.02
CA HIS A 4 -67.53 12.89 -5.13
C HIS A 4 -67.76 13.61 -3.76
N VAL A 5 -67.30 14.86 -3.48
CA VAL A 5 -66.68 15.94 -4.31
C VAL A 5 -66.01 17.08 -3.45
N LEU A 6 -65.21 17.98 -4.09
CA LEU A 6 -64.66 19.29 -3.62
C LEU A 6 -63.55 19.30 -2.53
N SER A 7 -62.61 20.27 -2.44
CA SER A 7 -62.40 21.56 -3.15
C SER A 7 -60.89 21.89 -3.41
N LEU A 8 -60.59 23.04 -4.04
CA LEU A 8 -59.27 23.48 -4.58
C LEU A 8 -58.43 24.44 -3.69
N THR A 9 -57.22 24.76 -4.17
CA THR A 9 -56.23 25.81 -3.75
C THR A 9 -55.29 25.43 -2.58
N THR A 10 -53.98 25.75 -2.55
CA THR A 10 -53.13 26.66 -3.39
C THR A 10 -51.72 26.08 -3.63
N PHE A 11 -50.98 26.58 -4.64
CA PHE A 11 -49.54 26.31 -4.85
C PHE A 11 -48.64 26.81 -3.71
N LEU A 12 -47.60 26.04 -3.34
CA LEU A 12 -46.19 26.47 -3.21
C LEU A 12 -45.27 25.32 -2.75
N LEU A 13 -43.95 25.45 -3.00
CA LEU A 13 -42.83 24.64 -2.49
C LEU A 13 -42.89 23.11 -2.73
N HIS A 14 -42.18 22.64 -3.76
CA HIS A 14 -41.57 21.30 -3.74
C HIS A 14 -40.20 21.38 -3.05
N ALA A 15 -40.05 20.72 -1.91
CA ALA A 15 -38.75 20.33 -1.39
C ALA A 15 -38.54 18.84 -1.74
N ALA A 16 -37.36 18.48 -2.28
CA ALA A 16 -37.09 17.11 -2.69
C ALA A 16 -36.99 16.18 -1.47
N THR A 17 -37.54 14.97 -1.58
CA THR A 17 -37.42 13.93 -0.55
C THR A 17 -36.02 13.33 -0.57
N LEU A 18 -35.20 13.70 0.42
CA LEU A 18 -33.99 12.97 0.76
C LEU A 18 -34.32 11.49 1.06
N PRO A 19 -33.45 10.53 0.67
CA PRO A 19 -33.54 9.17 1.20
C PRO A 19 -33.34 9.20 2.73
N GLN A 20 -33.95 8.24 3.43
CA GLN A 20 -33.84 8.18 4.89
C GLN A 20 -32.39 7.87 5.31
N ALA A 21 -31.68 8.89 5.79
CA ALA A 21 -30.48 8.68 6.60
C ALA A 21 -30.84 7.87 7.85
N LEU A 22 -29.94 6.98 8.25
CA LEU A 22 -29.98 6.37 9.58
C LEU A 22 -29.93 7.50 10.63
N SER A 23 -30.96 7.60 11.47
CA SER A 23 -30.98 8.58 12.56
C SER A 23 -30.03 8.13 13.66
N LEU A 24 -28.77 8.53 13.53
CA LEU A 24 -27.73 8.38 14.56
C LEU A 24 -28.20 9.08 15.86
N SER A 25 -27.80 8.56 17.02
CA SER A 25 -28.08 9.22 18.31
C SER A 25 -27.18 10.45 18.48
N PRO A 26 -27.54 11.40 19.38
CA PRO A 26 -26.72 12.58 19.64
C PRO A 26 -25.28 12.28 20.12
N ASP A 27 -25.02 11.08 20.64
CA ASP A 27 -23.69 10.63 21.05
C ASP A 27 -22.76 10.31 19.87
N ASN A 28 -23.31 9.97 18.70
CA ASN A 28 -22.52 9.57 17.53
C ASN A 28 -21.88 10.77 16.80
N ASP A 29 -22.50 11.96 16.84
CA ASP A 29 -21.91 13.19 16.26
C ASP A 29 -20.55 13.52 16.89
N ALA A 30 -20.36 13.16 18.17
CA ALA A 30 -19.09 13.33 18.90
C ALA A 30 -17.98 12.33 18.49
N LEU A 31 -18.33 11.22 17.83
CA LEU A 31 -17.36 10.29 17.23
C LEU A 31 -17.04 10.66 15.78
N LEU A 32 -18.02 11.21 15.05
CA LEU A 32 -17.85 11.67 13.67
C LEU A 32 -16.80 12.79 13.56
N TYR A 33 -16.81 13.75 14.49
CA TYR A 33 -15.88 14.88 14.50
C TYR A 33 -14.70 14.68 15.45
N LYS A 34 -13.49 14.51 14.91
CA LYS A 34 -12.25 14.52 15.69
C LYS A 34 -11.62 15.91 15.70
N TYR A 35 -11.74 16.60 16.83
CA TYR A 35 -11.02 17.84 17.11
C TYR A 35 -9.65 17.57 17.78
N ALA A 36 -8.70 18.49 17.55
CA ALA A 36 -7.38 18.53 18.18
C ALA A 36 -7.20 19.73 19.13
N THR A 37 -8.26 20.52 19.35
CA THR A 37 -8.26 21.71 20.23
C THR A 37 -9.43 21.65 21.21
N ASP A 38 -9.15 21.59 22.52
CA ASP A 38 -10.18 21.56 23.58
C ASP A 38 -10.88 22.92 23.81
N GLY A 39 -10.49 23.95 23.07
CA GLY A 39 -11.03 25.31 23.17
C GLY A 39 -10.39 26.27 22.16
N PRO A 40 -10.66 27.58 22.27
CA PRO A 40 -10.13 28.58 21.33
C PRO A 40 -8.60 28.65 21.30
N VAL A 41 -8.04 28.71 20.08
CA VAL A 41 -6.62 28.94 19.81
C VAL A 41 -6.43 30.25 19.04
N THR A 42 -5.41 31.03 19.41
CA THR A 42 -5.12 32.32 18.78
C THR A 42 -3.84 32.24 17.95
N LEU A 43 -3.94 32.57 16.67
CA LEU A 43 -2.80 32.81 15.77
C LEU A 43 -2.62 34.31 15.60
N SER A 44 -1.38 34.80 15.54
CA SER A 44 -1.10 36.21 15.32
C SER A 44 0.24 36.40 14.61
N SER A 45 0.32 37.35 13.71
CA SER A 45 1.52 37.73 12.97
C SER A 45 1.58 39.24 12.78
N ASP A 46 2.78 39.79 12.74
CA ASP A 46 3.08 41.19 12.40
C ASP A 46 3.37 41.39 10.90
N GLY A 47 3.24 40.33 10.09
CA GLY A 47 3.61 40.31 8.67
C GLY A 47 5.11 40.10 8.40
N GLN A 48 5.93 39.89 9.44
CA GLN A 48 7.35 39.53 9.33
C GLN A 48 7.64 38.18 10.00
N THR A 49 7.04 37.95 11.17
CA THR A 49 7.07 36.71 11.94
C THR A 49 5.72 36.00 11.76
N PRO A 50 5.65 34.82 11.11
CA PRO A 50 4.39 34.10 10.92
C PRO A 50 3.89 33.50 12.24
N GLY A 51 2.58 33.54 12.46
CA GLY A 51 1.91 32.86 13.56
C GLY A 51 1.68 31.40 13.20
N ILE A 52 2.49 30.50 13.75
CA ILE A 52 2.47 29.06 13.42
C ILE A 52 2.04 28.24 14.64
N MET A 53 1.13 27.29 14.42
CA MET A 53 0.76 26.25 15.37
C MET A 53 0.80 24.89 14.67
N ILE A 54 1.35 23.87 15.33
CA ILE A 54 1.30 22.48 14.85
C ILE A 54 0.45 21.68 15.83
N LEU A 55 -0.55 21.00 15.29
CA LEU A 55 -1.44 20.07 15.98
C LEU A 55 -0.98 18.65 15.65
N ASP A 56 -0.85 17.82 16.68
CA ASP A 56 -0.59 16.38 16.58
C ASP A 56 -1.83 15.65 17.10
N PHE A 57 -2.48 14.88 16.25
CA PHE A 57 -3.70 14.14 16.58
C PHE A 57 -3.40 12.81 17.32
N GLY A 58 -2.12 12.48 17.52
CA GLY A 58 -1.63 11.27 18.20
C GLY A 58 -1.59 10.02 17.30
N GLN A 59 -2.46 9.98 16.28
CA GLN A 59 -2.55 8.93 15.27
C GLN A 59 -3.13 9.51 13.96
N SER A 60 -3.18 8.71 12.89
CA SER A 60 -3.79 9.12 11.62
C SER A 60 -5.33 9.11 11.68
N TYR A 61 -5.90 10.17 11.14
CA TYR A 61 -7.32 10.34 10.87
C TYR A 61 -7.50 10.74 9.40
N GLU A 62 -8.70 10.50 8.86
CA GLU A 62 -9.09 10.87 7.51
C GLU A 62 -10.42 11.62 7.57
N GLY A 63 -10.63 12.56 6.64
CA GLY A 63 -11.97 13.04 6.28
C GLY A 63 -11.96 14.46 5.74
N HIS A 64 -13.08 15.16 5.93
CA HIS A 64 -13.24 16.57 5.59
C HIS A 64 -12.65 17.44 6.71
N PRO A 65 -11.59 18.25 6.46
CA PRO A 65 -11.03 19.12 7.49
C PRO A 65 -12.04 20.18 7.91
N THR A 66 -12.03 20.55 9.19
CA THR A 66 -12.96 21.56 9.75
C THR A 66 -12.29 22.50 10.73
N PHE A 67 -12.76 23.75 10.80
CA PHE A 67 -12.50 24.70 11.87
C PHE A 67 -13.55 25.81 11.93
N GLU A 68 -13.73 26.39 13.11
CA GLU A 68 -14.56 27.58 13.34
C GLU A 68 -13.67 28.81 13.53
N VAL A 69 -14.00 29.91 12.86
CA VAL A 69 -13.41 31.23 13.05
C VAL A 69 -14.29 32.02 14.01
N LEU A 70 -13.82 32.24 15.23
CA LEU A 70 -14.50 33.08 16.22
C LEU A 70 -14.25 34.57 15.98
N SER A 71 -13.04 34.94 15.53
CA SER A 71 -12.73 36.30 15.11
C SER A 71 -11.55 36.37 14.13
N ALA A 72 -11.54 37.43 13.32
CA ALA A 72 -10.45 37.81 12.44
C ALA A 72 -10.22 39.32 12.57
N THR A 73 -8.96 39.74 12.69
CA THR A 73 -8.57 41.16 12.80
C THR A 73 -7.25 41.43 12.08
N GLY A 74 -7.06 42.66 11.56
CA GLY A 74 -5.94 42.97 10.69
C GLY A 74 -6.03 42.25 9.33
N ASP A 75 -4.89 42.04 8.68
CA ASP A 75 -4.80 41.26 7.45
C ASP A 75 -4.65 39.76 7.77
N THR A 76 -5.65 38.97 7.40
CA THR A 76 -5.70 37.52 7.57
C THR A 76 -5.89 36.77 6.24
N SER A 77 -5.48 37.42 5.14
CA SER A 77 -5.61 36.91 3.76
C SER A 77 -4.62 35.80 3.38
N ARG A 78 -3.54 35.61 4.16
CA ARG A 78 -2.60 34.48 4.01
C ARG A 78 -2.62 33.58 5.25
N PHE A 79 -3.78 32.98 5.49
CA PHE A 79 -3.89 31.81 6.36
C PHE A 79 -3.71 30.54 5.53
N GLU A 80 -2.80 29.66 5.93
CA GLU A 80 -2.52 28.37 5.27
C GLU A 80 -2.65 27.23 6.29
N VAL A 81 -3.32 26.15 5.89
CA VAL A 81 -3.46 24.91 6.67
C VAL A 81 -2.79 23.78 5.90
N THR A 82 -1.81 23.12 6.50
CA THR A 82 -1.02 22.03 5.90
C THR A 82 -1.24 20.72 6.65
N TYR A 83 -1.29 19.60 5.94
CA TYR A 83 -1.58 18.26 6.47
C TYR A 83 -0.40 17.32 6.24
N GLY A 84 -0.20 16.31 7.08
CA GLY A 84 0.82 15.29 6.85
C GLY A 84 0.68 14.05 7.74
N GLU A 85 1.09 12.89 7.25
CA GLU A 85 1.17 11.67 8.08
C GLU A 85 2.37 11.69 9.05
N SER A 86 3.45 12.41 8.72
CA SER A 86 4.61 12.60 9.59
C SER A 86 4.87 14.08 9.88
N SER A 87 5.43 14.38 11.05
CA SER A 87 5.84 15.75 11.41
C SER A 87 6.96 16.28 10.50
N ALA A 88 7.77 15.39 9.94
CA ALA A 88 8.80 15.71 8.95
C ALA A 88 8.21 16.33 7.67
N ALA A 89 7.01 15.90 7.24
CA ALA A 89 6.33 16.40 6.06
C ALA A 89 6.10 17.92 6.13
N LEU A 90 5.73 18.42 7.32
CA LEU A 90 5.38 19.84 7.54
C LEU A 90 6.54 20.82 7.31
N ASN A 91 7.78 20.35 7.15
CA ASN A 91 8.94 21.16 6.77
C ASN A 91 9.00 21.44 5.25
N LEU A 92 8.31 20.65 4.44
CA LEU A 92 8.14 20.87 3.01
C LEU A 92 6.95 21.80 2.77
N TYR A 93 7.01 22.65 1.73
CA TYR A 93 5.93 23.62 1.47
C TYR A 93 4.61 22.93 1.08
N MET A 94 4.69 21.94 0.17
CA MET A 94 3.56 21.10 -0.24
C MET A 94 3.35 19.87 0.65
N SER A 95 4.04 19.80 1.80
CA SER A 95 4.00 18.65 2.72
C SER A 95 4.32 17.30 2.04
N ASP A 96 3.53 16.27 2.31
CA ASP A 96 3.56 14.95 1.66
C ASP A 96 2.71 14.87 0.38
N GLY A 97 2.57 15.99 -0.35
CA GLY A 97 1.92 16.08 -1.67
C GLY A 97 2.73 16.92 -2.68
N PRO A 98 2.14 17.30 -3.83
CA PRO A 98 0.77 17.01 -4.26
C PRO A 98 0.54 15.53 -4.64
N LEU A 99 -0.73 15.14 -4.63
CA LEU A 99 -1.21 13.80 -4.95
C LEU A 99 -1.73 13.77 -6.40
N ALA A 100 -0.94 13.21 -7.33
CA ALA A 100 -1.31 13.12 -8.75
C ALA A 100 -2.49 12.15 -8.99
N LEU A 101 -2.48 11.04 -8.26
CA LEU A 101 -3.63 10.16 -8.07
C LEU A 101 -4.54 10.77 -7.01
N ALA A 102 -5.63 11.40 -7.44
CA ALA A 102 -6.62 12.04 -6.57
C ALA A 102 -8.01 11.44 -6.85
N ALA A 103 -8.36 10.36 -6.15
CA ALA A 103 -9.69 9.74 -6.18
C ALA A 103 -10.75 10.63 -5.48
N ALA A 104 -11.01 11.80 -6.06
CA ALA A 104 -11.77 12.94 -5.53
C ALA A 104 -11.42 13.36 -4.08
N MET A 105 -10.13 13.30 -3.75
CA MET A 105 -9.53 13.91 -2.56
C MET A 105 -8.75 15.18 -2.90
N GLU A 106 -8.49 16.03 -1.91
CA GLU A 106 -7.76 17.28 -2.07
C GLU A 106 -6.32 17.02 -2.60
N THR A 107 -6.05 17.36 -3.87
CA THR A 107 -4.74 17.16 -4.53
C THR A 107 -3.59 17.75 -3.72
N HIS A 108 -3.81 18.90 -3.07
CA HIS A 108 -2.77 19.62 -2.34
C HIS A 108 -2.89 19.40 -0.83
N ARG A 109 -1.79 18.93 -0.22
CA ARG A 109 -1.64 18.75 1.23
C ARG A 109 -1.44 20.06 2.00
N ILE A 110 -1.76 21.18 1.35
CA ILE A 110 -1.80 22.54 1.87
C ILE A 110 -3.00 23.26 1.23
N LYS A 111 -3.74 24.03 2.02
CA LYS A 111 -4.88 24.84 1.58
C LYS A 111 -4.75 26.26 2.11
N ARG A 112 -4.96 27.27 1.25
CA ARG A 112 -4.93 28.69 1.60
C ARG A 112 -6.35 29.22 1.75
N TYR A 113 -6.58 30.03 2.77
CA TYR A 113 -7.84 30.69 3.08
C TYR A 113 -7.65 32.20 3.15
N ASN A 114 -8.61 32.95 2.62
CA ASN A 114 -8.72 34.39 2.80
C ASN A 114 -9.89 34.67 3.76
N ILE A 115 -9.58 34.84 5.04
CA ILE A 115 -10.58 34.99 6.10
C ILE A 115 -10.72 36.49 6.42
N SER A 116 -11.95 36.95 6.65
CA SER A 116 -12.24 38.36 7.02
C SER A 116 -13.38 38.51 8.03
N THR A 117 -14.14 37.45 8.30
CA THR A 117 -15.30 37.43 9.21
C THR A 117 -15.38 36.10 9.95
N PRO A 118 -16.06 36.05 11.11
CA PRO A 118 -16.43 34.79 11.76
C PRO A 118 -17.20 33.88 10.80
N SER A 119 -16.89 32.58 10.81
CA SER A 119 -17.42 31.58 9.88
C SER A 119 -17.06 30.16 10.33
N VAL A 120 -17.87 29.16 9.96
CA VAL A 120 -17.46 27.75 10.02
C VAL A 120 -16.91 27.35 8.66
N GLN A 121 -15.79 26.64 8.64
CA GLN A 121 -15.11 26.18 7.44
C GLN A 121 -15.08 24.65 7.47
N GLU A 122 -15.77 23.99 6.53
CA GLU A 122 -15.69 22.54 6.32
C GLU A 122 -15.19 22.28 4.88
N GLY A 123 -14.16 21.44 4.73
CA GLY A 123 -13.51 21.18 3.45
C GLY A 123 -14.37 20.31 2.53
N ARG A 124 -14.74 20.83 1.34
CA ARG A 124 -15.51 20.09 0.32
C ARG A 124 -14.90 18.73 -0.06
N LEU A 125 -13.57 18.66 -0.16
CA LEU A 125 -12.84 17.44 -0.48
C LEU A 125 -12.24 16.80 0.79
N ILE A 126 -12.13 15.47 0.74
CA ILE A 126 -11.45 14.64 1.75
C ILE A 126 -9.94 14.90 1.65
N GLN A 127 -9.21 14.98 2.77
CA GLN A 127 -7.74 15.12 2.75
C GLN A 127 -6.97 13.79 2.67
N GLY A 128 -7.63 12.64 2.89
CA GLY A 128 -6.97 11.35 3.14
C GLY A 128 -6.28 11.32 4.51
N ALA A 129 -5.52 10.28 4.81
CA ALA A 129 -4.84 10.15 6.11
C ALA A 129 -3.93 11.34 6.44
N PHE A 130 -4.01 11.84 7.66
CA PHE A 130 -3.00 12.68 8.28
C PHE A 130 -2.99 12.50 9.81
N ARG A 131 -1.82 12.67 10.42
CA ARG A 131 -1.66 12.76 11.89
C ARG A 131 -1.38 14.20 12.33
N TYR A 132 -0.78 15.00 11.46
CA TYR A 132 -0.30 16.34 11.76
C TYR A 132 -1.01 17.40 10.93
N GLN A 133 -1.35 18.52 11.57
CA GLN A 133 -1.94 19.69 10.93
C GLN A 133 -1.18 20.96 11.37
N LYS A 134 -0.61 21.70 10.41
CA LYS A 134 0.09 22.97 10.65
C LYS A 134 -0.79 24.12 10.23
N LEU A 135 -1.12 24.99 11.16
CA LEU A 135 -1.80 26.27 10.94
C LEU A 135 -0.73 27.36 10.80
N ASN A 136 -0.80 28.18 9.75
CA ASN A 136 0.17 29.23 9.45
C ASN A 136 -0.53 30.53 9.04
N LEU A 137 -0.46 31.57 9.87
CA LEU A 137 -0.88 32.93 9.53
C LEU A 137 0.35 33.79 9.18
N SER A 138 0.48 34.17 7.91
CA SER A 138 1.66 34.89 7.38
C SER A 138 1.42 36.38 7.06
N THR A 139 0.28 36.95 7.43
CA THR A 139 -0.09 38.36 7.21
C THR A 139 -0.32 39.11 8.53
N ALA A 140 -0.23 40.44 8.49
CA ALA A 140 -0.26 41.30 9.68
C ALA A 140 -1.65 41.38 10.32
N GLY A 141 -2.00 40.37 11.12
CA GLY A 141 -3.32 40.19 11.72
C GLY A 141 -3.37 39.07 12.76
N GLN A 142 -4.58 38.78 13.22
CA GLN A 142 -4.89 37.76 14.24
C GLN A 142 -6.16 37.00 13.87
N LEU A 143 -6.10 35.68 14.01
CA LEU A 143 -7.25 34.78 13.96
C LEU A 143 -7.46 34.14 15.34
N VAL A 144 -8.70 34.06 15.79
CA VAL A 144 -9.11 33.18 16.89
C VAL A 144 -9.96 32.07 16.31
N LEU A 145 -9.48 30.83 16.44
CA LEU A 145 -10.11 29.63 15.88
C LEU A 145 -10.58 28.70 17.01
N GLN A 146 -11.61 27.91 16.79
CA GLN A 146 -12.01 26.80 17.66
C GLN A 146 -12.39 25.59 16.78
N ASN A 147 -12.61 24.42 17.39
CA ASN A 147 -13.13 23.23 16.70
C ASN A 147 -12.25 22.82 15.51
N VAL A 148 -10.92 22.98 15.65
CA VAL A 148 -9.95 22.64 14.61
C VAL A 148 -9.77 21.13 14.59
N GLY A 149 -10.06 20.49 13.45
CA GLY A 149 -10.17 19.05 13.38
C GLY A 149 -10.54 18.49 12.01
N VAL A 150 -11.19 17.33 12.05
CA VAL A 150 -11.65 16.58 10.87
C VAL A 150 -12.98 15.88 11.15
N LYS A 151 -13.88 15.92 10.17
CA LYS A 151 -15.12 15.13 10.10
C LYS A 151 -14.82 13.84 9.35
N GLN A 152 -14.89 12.72 10.04
CA GLN A 152 -14.40 11.44 9.53
C GLN A 152 -15.29 10.87 8.42
N THR A 153 -14.67 10.23 7.43
CA THR A 153 -15.34 9.54 6.30
C THR A 153 -15.17 8.01 6.31
N VAL A 154 -14.49 7.51 7.33
CA VAL A 154 -14.14 6.11 7.58
C VAL A 154 -14.85 5.59 8.83
N ASP A 155 -14.75 4.29 9.12
CA ASP A 155 -15.28 3.74 10.36
C ASP A 155 -14.62 4.38 11.61
N THR A 156 -15.47 4.67 12.60
CA THR A 156 -15.13 5.30 13.87
C THR A 156 -15.39 4.37 15.07
N THR A 157 -15.83 3.13 14.85
CA THR A 157 -16.02 2.13 15.93
C THR A 157 -14.71 1.93 16.71
N PRO A 158 -14.74 1.94 18.06
CA PRO A 158 -13.55 1.68 18.87
C PRO A 158 -12.91 0.32 18.56
N LEU A 159 -11.58 0.24 18.54
CA LEU A 159 -10.83 -0.99 18.21
C LEU A 159 -11.09 -2.17 19.18
N THR A 160 -11.71 -1.90 20.34
CA THR A 160 -12.16 -2.87 21.34
C THR A 160 -13.59 -3.36 21.12
N GLU A 161 -14.35 -2.70 20.24
CA GLU A 161 -15.77 -2.94 19.97
C GLU A 161 -16.02 -3.50 18.56
N LEU A 162 -14.98 -3.60 17.72
CA LEU A 162 -15.00 -4.25 16.40
C LEU A 162 -15.54 -5.70 16.46
N PRO A 163 -16.13 -6.23 15.36
CA PRO A 163 -16.63 -7.60 15.31
C PRO A 163 -15.55 -8.66 15.62
N GLY A 164 -14.34 -8.50 15.10
CA GLY A 164 -13.17 -9.26 15.52
C GLY A 164 -12.46 -8.64 16.74
N ALA A 165 -11.76 -9.44 17.53
CA ALA A 165 -10.96 -8.98 18.67
C ALA A 165 -9.80 -9.92 18.99
N PHE A 166 -8.67 -9.39 19.46
CA PHE A 166 -7.51 -10.16 19.93
C PHE A 166 -6.77 -9.42 21.05
N GLU A 167 -6.38 -10.13 22.10
CA GLU A 167 -5.53 -9.65 23.18
C GLU A 167 -4.72 -10.82 23.75
N CYS A 168 -3.45 -10.61 24.10
CA CYS A 168 -2.58 -11.63 24.68
C CYS A 168 -1.57 -11.03 25.67
N SER A 169 -0.85 -11.89 26.40
CA SER A 169 0.12 -11.47 27.42
C SER A 169 1.33 -10.67 26.89
N ASP A 170 1.46 -10.52 25.56
CA ASP A 170 2.46 -9.66 24.94
C ASP A 170 1.80 -8.38 24.41
N GLU A 171 2.15 -7.25 25.03
CA GLU A 171 1.58 -5.94 24.68
C GLU A 171 1.95 -5.49 23.26
N ASP A 172 3.07 -5.94 22.69
CA ASP A 172 3.41 -5.61 21.30
C ASP A 172 2.56 -6.41 20.32
N LEU A 173 2.33 -7.71 20.56
CA LEU A 173 1.49 -8.53 19.67
C LEU A 173 0.02 -8.06 19.70
N THR A 174 -0.49 -7.73 20.89
CA THR A 174 -1.81 -7.11 21.06
C THR A 174 -1.90 -5.78 20.30
N ARG A 175 -0.89 -4.91 20.42
CA ARG A 175 -0.86 -3.60 19.76
C ARG A 175 -0.68 -3.71 18.24
N ILE A 176 0.13 -4.66 17.76
CA ILE A 176 0.26 -5.01 16.34
C ILE A 176 -1.10 -5.36 15.73
N TRP A 177 -1.89 -6.20 16.42
CA TRP A 177 -3.21 -6.58 15.95
C TRP A 177 -4.13 -5.37 15.81
N HIS A 178 -4.17 -4.49 16.82
CA HIS A 178 -4.97 -3.27 16.80
C HIS A 178 -4.53 -2.26 15.74
N THR A 179 -3.22 -2.08 15.51
CA THR A 179 -2.69 -1.20 14.46
C THR A 179 -3.07 -1.70 13.06
N GLY A 180 -3.09 -3.03 12.82
CA GLY A 180 -3.58 -3.57 11.55
C GLY A 180 -5.10 -3.48 11.41
N ALA A 181 -5.86 -3.67 12.49
CA ALA A 181 -7.31 -3.42 12.50
C ALA A 181 -7.67 -1.95 12.20
N ARG A 182 -6.90 -0.99 12.75
CA ARG A 182 -7.05 0.44 12.43
C ARG A 182 -6.61 0.77 11.00
N THR A 183 -5.62 0.05 10.47
CA THR A 183 -5.24 0.15 9.05
C THR A 183 -6.42 -0.25 8.16
N ALA A 184 -7.09 -1.37 8.45
CA ALA A 184 -8.28 -1.82 7.72
C ALA A 184 -9.39 -0.75 7.71
N GLN A 185 -9.77 -0.22 8.90
CA GLN A 185 -10.75 0.88 9.00
C GLN A 185 -10.42 2.09 8.13
N LEU A 186 -9.14 2.49 8.04
CA LEU A 186 -8.71 3.64 7.25
C LEU A 186 -8.72 3.35 5.74
N THR A 187 -8.58 2.09 5.32
CA THR A 187 -8.62 1.67 3.90
C THR A 187 -10.01 1.23 3.42
N GLU A 188 -11.02 1.18 4.29
CA GLU A 188 -12.38 0.74 3.98
C GLU A 188 -13.28 1.97 3.65
N ILE A 189 -13.46 2.25 2.35
CA ILE A 189 -14.17 3.43 1.83
C ILE A 189 -15.64 3.08 1.52
N LEU A 190 -16.57 3.70 2.24
CA LEU A 190 -18.02 3.50 2.08
C LEU A 190 -18.55 4.08 0.77
N LYS A 191 -19.54 3.44 0.14
CA LYS A 191 -20.20 3.96 -1.09
C LYS A 191 -20.79 5.35 -0.90
N ASN A 192 -20.73 6.16 -1.96
CA ASN A 192 -21.23 7.53 -2.01
C ASN A 192 -20.60 8.48 -0.96
N THR A 193 -19.40 8.19 -0.46
CA THR A 193 -18.66 9.12 0.44
C THR A 193 -17.63 9.97 -0.29
N ILE A 194 -17.13 9.48 -1.43
CA ILE A 194 -16.26 10.24 -2.34
C ILE A 194 -17.07 11.40 -2.96
N PRO A 195 -16.68 12.67 -2.73
CA PRO A 195 -17.42 13.84 -3.21
C PRO A 195 -17.17 14.13 -4.69
N ASP A 196 -18.11 14.79 -5.38
CA ASP A 196 -17.90 15.31 -6.74
C ASP A 196 -16.66 16.22 -6.79
N PHE A 197 -15.70 15.91 -7.67
CA PHE A 197 -14.37 16.53 -7.61
C PHE A 197 -14.37 18.03 -7.95
N TRP A 198 -15.12 18.45 -8.97
CA TRP A 198 -15.28 19.85 -9.39
C TRP A 198 -16.61 20.44 -8.92
N VAL A 199 -16.74 21.77 -8.96
CA VAL A 199 -18.02 22.47 -8.66
C VAL A 199 -18.70 22.85 -9.98
N VAL A 200 -19.73 22.11 -10.35
CA VAL A 200 -20.45 22.29 -11.62
C VAL A 200 -21.48 23.42 -11.54
N SER A 201 -21.61 24.25 -12.59
CA SER A 201 -22.62 25.32 -12.67
C SER A 201 -23.06 25.64 -14.10
N GLU A 202 -24.15 26.40 -14.26
CA GLU A 202 -24.64 26.87 -15.58
C GLU A 202 -23.64 27.80 -16.33
N GLU A 203 -22.71 28.46 -15.63
CA GLU A 203 -21.64 29.23 -16.30
C GLU A 203 -20.53 28.34 -16.87
N GLY A 204 -20.36 27.13 -16.29
CA GLY A 204 -19.25 26.21 -16.48
C GLY A 204 -18.84 25.55 -15.15
N SER A 205 -17.88 24.64 -15.19
CA SER A 205 -17.40 23.95 -13.98
C SER A 205 -16.15 24.61 -13.40
N LEU A 206 -16.20 24.95 -12.12
CA LEU A 206 -15.12 25.56 -11.35
C LEU A 206 -14.18 24.48 -10.77
N VAL A 207 -12.88 24.68 -10.97
CA VAL A 207 -11.80 23.83 -10.47
C VAL A 207 -10.84 24.68 -9.62
N GLU A 208 -10.50 24.23 -8.42
CA GLU A 208 -9.75 25.02 -7.41
C GLU A 208 -8.57 24.22 -6.84
N SER A 209 -7.36 24.46 -7.34
CA SER A 209 -6.13 23.77 -6.91
C SER A 209 -6.19 22.24 -7.04
N LEU A 210 -6.77 21.72 -8.12
CA LEU A 210 -6.96 20.28 -8.35
C LEU A 210 -6.14 19.78 -9.55
N ALA A 211 -5.54 18.59 -9.40
CA ALA A 211 -4.89 17.88 -10.51
C ALA A 211 -5.91 17.56 -11.62
N ALA A 212 -5.45 17.56 -12.86
CA ALA A 212 -6.26 17.09 -13.98
C ALA A 212 -6.60 15.61 -13.82
N GLN A 213 -7.87 15.25 -14.03
CA GLN A 213 -8.26 13.84 -14.21
C GLN A 213 -8.45 13.53 -15.70
N PRO A 214 -8.06 12.34 -16.16
CA PRO A 214 -8.16 11.90 -17.55
C PRO A 214 -9.56 11.38 -17.90
N LEU A 215 -9.96 11.50 -19.16
CA LEU A 215 -11.13 10.81 -19.73
C LEU A 215 -10.89 9.29 -19.77
N ASP A 216 -11.74 8.48 -19.14
CA ASP A 216 -11.57 7.02 -19.01
C ASP A 216 -11.56 6.30 -20.37
N ALA A 217 -12.55 6.65 -21.21
CA ALA A 217 -12.74 6.09 -22.56
C ALA A 217 -11.62 6.43 -23.56
N GLY A 218 -10.69 7.33 -23.20
CA GLY A 218 -9.56 7.73 -24.03
C GLY A 218 -8.20 7.21 -23.56
N SER A 219 -8.16 6.29 -22.59
CA SER A 219 -6.94 5.81 -21.91
C SER A 219 -5.85 5.16 -22.78
N SER A 220 -6.10 4.95 -24.08
CA SER A 220 -5.14 4.46 -25.08
C SER A 220 -4.90 5.40 -26.27
N LEU A 221 -5.35 6.66 -26.17
CA LEU A 221 -5.19 7.64 -27.24
C LEU A 221 -3.73 8.06 -27.43
N VAL A 222 -3.34 8.26 -28.69
CA VAL A 222 -1.98 8.65 -29.10
C VAL A 222 -1.94 9.84 -30.04
N GLU A 223 -3.06 10.14 -30.72
CA GLU A 223 -3.23 11.30 -31.60
C GLU A 223 -4.67 11.83 -31.47
N TYR A 224 -4.82 13.13 -31.20
CA TYR A 224 -6.12 13.81 -31.11
C TYR A 224 -5.97 15.34 -31.15
N HIS A 225 -7.07 16.02 -31.48
CA HIS A 225 -7.25 17.44 -31.20
C HIS A 225 -8.21 17.60 -30.01
N VAL A 226 -7.93 18.54 -29.12
CA VAL A 226 -8.82 18.90 -28.00
C VAL A 226 -8.99 20.41 -27.94
N SER A 227 -10.19 20.90 -27.66
CA SER A 227 -10.50 22.32 -27.49
C SER A 227 -11.54 22.56 -26.41
N PHE A 228 -11.46 23.70 -25.73
CA PHE A 228 -12.35 24.09 -24.64
C PHE A 228 -12.34 25.60 -24.44
N GLU A 229 -13.29 26.12 -23.66
CA GLU A 229 -13.22 27.47 -23.12
C GLU A 229 -12.82 27.44 -21.64
N VAL A 230 -11.93 28.34 -21.23
CA VAL A 230 -11.51 28.53 -19.83
C VAL A 230 -11.63 29.99 -19.40
N LYS A 231 -12.06 30.23 -18.17
CA LYS A 231 -12.08 31.55 -17.52
C LYS A 231 -11.22 31.49 -16.25
N PRO A 232 -9.95 31.96 -16.30
CA PRO A 232 -9.09 32.02 -15.13
C PRO A 232 -9.62 33.04 -14.11
N VAL A 233 -9.86 32.59 -12.88
CA VAL A 233 -10.33 33.41 -11.75
C VAL A 233 -9.13 34.08 -11.08
N THR A 234 -8.08 33.30 -10.83
CA THR A 234 -6.86 33.70 -10.11
C THR A 234 -5.58 33.58 -10.95
N GLY A 235 -5.69 33.17 -12.21
CA GLY A 235 -4.66 33.45 -13.23
C GLY A 235 -3.86 32.27 -13.79
N ALA A 236 -4.14 31.02 -13.41
CA ALA A 236 -3.51 29.86 -14.05
C ALA A 236 -4.48 28.69 -14.23
N PHE A 237 -4.20 27.84 -15.21
CA PHE A 237 -4.91 26.58 -15.47
C PHE A 237 -3.96 25.50 -16.01
N THR A 238 -4.37 24.24 -15.93
CA THR A 238 -3.65 23.08 -16.46
C THR A 238 -4.47 22.39 -17.54
N LEU A 239 -3.83 22.06 -18.66
CA LEU A 239 -4.30 21.06 -19.62
C LEU A 239 -3.33 19.88 -19.55
N ALA A 240 -3.80 18.72 -19.10
CA ALA A 240 -3.03 17.48 -19.17
C ALA A 240 -3.29 16.77 -20.50
N VAL A 241 -2.26 16.13 -21.07
CA VAL A 241 -2.32 15.38 -22.33
C VAL A 241 -1.45 14.12 -22.27
N LEU A 242 -1.80 13.12 -23.08
CA LEU A 242 -1.19 11.78 -23.06
C LEU A 242 -1.18 11.20 -21.63
N GLN A 243 -2.31 11.34 -20.94
CA GLN A 243 -2.49 11.00 -19.53
C GLN A 243 -3.20 9.65 -19.38
N ASP A 244 -2.54 8.67 -18.77
CA ASP A 244 -3.14 7.38 -18.41
C ASP A 244 -4.17 7.54 -17.27
N THR A 245 -4.96 6.50 -16.99
CA THR A 245 -5.96 6.54 -15.89
C THR A 245 -5.34 6.68 -14.51
N LEU A 246 -4.04 6.46 -14.36
CA LEU A 246 -3.25 6.66 -13.15
C LEU A 246 -2.59 8.05 -13.07
N SER A 247 -3.05 9.00 -13.89
CA SER A 247 -2.55 10.38 -13.97
C SER A 247 -1.10 10.54 -14.43
N ASN A 248 -0.48 9.52 -15.02
CA ASN A 248 0.85 9.65 -15.64
C ASN A 248 0.70 10.23 -17.04
N GLY A 249 1.24 11.43 -17.27
CA GLY A 249 1.14 12.14 -18.54
C GLY A 249 1.86 13.48 -18.49
N ILE A 250 1.55 14.38 -19.43
CA ILE A 250 2.17 15.71 -19.52
C ILE A 250 1.19 16.78 -19.05
N ASP A 251 1.48 17.40 -17.91
CA ASP A 251 0.76 18.58 -17.39
C ASP A 251 1.25 19.84 -18.10
N ILE A 252 0.42 20.50 -18.90
CA ILE A 252 0.72 21.79 -19.54
C ILE A 252 0.06 22.90 -18.74
N ILE A 253 0.86 23.57 -17.90
CA ILE A 253 0.40 24.65 -17.01
C ILE A 253 0.55 25.99 -17.73
N CYS A 254 -0.55 26.72 -17.88
CA CYS A 254 -0.58 28.09 -18.40
C CYS A 254 -0.81 29.06 -17.23
N ASP A 255 0.19 29.86 -16.86
CA ASP A 255 0.14 30.82 -15.75
C ASP A 255 0.38 32.25 -16.23
N PHE A 256 -0.71 33.04 -16.25
CA PHE A 256 -0.70 34.45 -16.61
C PHE A 256 -0.12 35.36 -15.51
N THR A 257 0.12 34.84 -14.30
CA THR A 257 0.67 35.60 -13.17
C THR A 257 2.20 35.65 -13.19
N THR A 258 2.88 34.55 -13.54
CA THR A 258 4.30 34.56 -13.92
C THR A 258 4.54 34.92 -15.39
N GLY A 259 3.50 34.80 -16.24
CA GLY A 259 3.59 35.07 -17.67
C GLY A 259 4.26 33.92 -18.44
N ARG A 260 3.98 32.67 -18.06
CA ARG A 260 4.64 31.46 -18.59
C ARG A 260 3.67 30.33 -18.91
N VAL A 261 4.08 29.52 -19.87
CA VAL A 261 3.51 28.19 -20.09
C VAL A 261 4.63 27.16 -19.99
N GLU A 262 4.43 26.12 -19.18
CA GLU A 262 5.42 25.08 -18.90
C GLU A 262 4.75 23.70 -19.03
N ALA A 263 5.35 22.81 -19.81
CA ALA A 263 4.94 21.42 -19.94
C ALA A 263 5.80 20.55 -19.00
N ILE A 264 5.15 19.78 -18.15
CA ILE A 264 5.77 19.04 -17.05
C ILE A 264 5.47 17.55 -17.20
N LEU A 265 6.51 16.73 -17.11
CA LEU A 265 6.44 15.27 -17.08
C LEU A 265 7.33 14.77 -15.94
N GLU A 266 6.84 13.85 -15.11
CA GLU A 266 7.55 13.35 -13.92
C GLU A 266 8.11 14.44 -12.98
N ARG A 267 7.43 15.59 -12.89
CA ARG A 267 7.85 16.81 -12.17
C ARG A 267 9.04 17.57 -12.78
N ALA A 268 9.55 17.16 -13.94
CA ALA A 268 10.52 17.90 -14.73
C ALA A 268 9.84 18.76 -15.80
N VAL A 269 10.27 20.02 -15.96
CA VAL A 269 9.83 20.87 -17.07
C VAL A 269 10.52 20.41 -18.35
N ILE A 270 9.77 19.78 -19.26
CA ILE A 270 10.28 19.27 -20.54
C ILE A 270 10.24 20.31 -21.66
N ALA A 271 9.32 21.28 -21.57
CA ALA A 271 9.27 22.45 -22.45
C ALA A 271 8.70 23.68 -21.73
N SER A 272 9.11 24.88 -22.13
CA SER A 272 8.53 26.13 -21.61
C SER A 272 8.60 27.27 -22.62
N ALA A 273 7.69 28.24 -22.49
CA ALA A 273 7.69 29.49 -23.25
C ALA A 273 7.13 30.64 -22.39
N ASP A 274 7.54 31.87 -22.70
CA ASP A 274 6.94 33.07 -22.10
C ASP A 274 5.60 33.37 -22.81
N LEU A 275 4.53 33.63 -22.06
CA LEU A 275 3.21 33.93 -22.60
C LEU A 275 3.18 35.34 -23.19
N ALA A 276 3.17 35.41 -24.53
CA ALA A 276 3.02 36.66 -25.29
C ALA A 276 1.63 37.34 -25.13
N ILE A 277 0.72 36.75 -24.33
CA ILE A 277 -0.61 37.27 -24.01
C ILE A 277 -0.80 37.36 -22.50
N SER A 278 -1.41 38.45 -22.05
CA SER A 278 -1.86 38.64 -20.67
C SER A 278 -3.32 39.12 -20.70
N PRO A 279 -4.28 38.19 -20.84
CA PRO A 279 -5.71 38.53 -20.83
C PRO A 279 -6.15 38.95 -19.41
N PRO A 280 -7.21 39.76 -19.28
CA PRO A 280 -7.80 40.03 -17.98
C PRO A 280 -8.34 38.75 -17.33
N LEU A 281 -8.23 38.66 -16.00
CA LEU A 281 -8.94 37.64 -15.22
C LEU A 281 -10.46 37.79 -15.40
N GLU A 282 -11.22 36.73 -15.09
CA GLU A 282 -12.67 36.63 -15.36
C GLU A 282 -13.07 36.78 -16.85
N THR A 283 -12.10 36.66 -17.78
CA THR A 283 -12.37 36.65 -19.23
C THR A 283 -12.31 35.22 -19.78
N TRP A 284 -13.31 34.84 -20.60
CA TRP A 284 -13.32 33.57 -21.31
C TRP A 284 -12.28 33.53 -22.44
N LEU A 285 -11.51 32.44 -22.50
CA LEU A 285 -10.45 32.17 -23.46
C LEU A 285 -10.74 30.84 -24.16
N SER A 286 -10.77 30.83 -25.49
CA SER A 286 -10.79 29.59 -26.26
C SER A 286 -9.38 29.00 -26.31
N VAL A 287 -9.21 27.76 -25.87
CA VAL A 287 -7.95 27.01 -25.88
C VAL A 287 -8.10 25.83 -26.85
N SER A 288 -7.03 25.50 -27.57
CA SER A 288 -6.95 24.26 -28.34
C SER A 288 -5.56 23.65 -28.25
N ALA A 289 -5.49 22.33 -28.30
CA ALA A 289 -4.26 21.59 -28.46
C ALA A 289 -4.38 20.57 -29.60
N THR A 290 -3.31 20.42 -30.36
CA THR A 290 -3.06 19.27 -31.22
C THR A 290 -2.03 18.41 -30.53
N VAL A 291 -2.38 17.15 -30.32
CA VAL A 291 -1.54 16.13 -29.69
C VAL A 291 -1.32 15.04 -30.71
N ALA A 292 -0.09 14.85 -31.14
CA ALA A 292 0.41 13.56 -31.62
C ALA A 292 1.48 13.09 -30.63
N MET A 293 1.65 11.78 -30.45
CA MET A 293 2.51 11.21 -29.39
C MET A 293 3.85 11.95 -29.21
N SER A 294 4.57 12.22 -30.31
CA SER A 294 5.87 12.90 -30.27
C SER A 294 5.83 14.41 -30.52
N ASP A 295 4.70 15.01 -30.91
CA ASP A 295 4.60 16.42 -31.31
C ASP A 295 3.32 17.07 -30.76
N ILE A 296 3.50 18.03 -29.84
CA ILE A 296 2.41 18.64 -29.07
C ILE A 296 2.42 20.16 -29.28
N GLN A 297 1.26 20.72 -29.59
CA GLN A 297 1.08 22.15 -29.81
C GLN A 297 -0.17 22.67 -29.11
N VAL A 298 -0.03 23.73 -28.31
CA VAL A 298 -1.12 24.38 -27.58
C VAL A 298 -1.27 25.83 -28.03
N SER A 299 -2.51 26.27 -28.26
CA SER A 299 -2.87 27.61 -28.74
C SER A 299 -3.99 28.22 -27.90
N ILE A 300 -3.97 29.54 -27.75
CA ILE A 300 -5.05 30.33 -27.16
C ILE A 300 -5.56 31.31 -28.21
N GLY A 301 -6.85 31.21 -28.54
CA GLY A 301 -7.41 31.81 -29.74
C GLY A 301 -6.64 31.34 -30.99
N ASN A 302 -6.14 32.30 -31.77
CA ASN A 302 -5.35 32.04 -32.99
C ASN A 302 -3.83 32.06 -32.75
N ALA A 303 -3.36 32.10 -31.50
CA ALA A 303 -1.94 32.22 -31.15
C ALA A 303 -1.43 30.94 -30.48
N THR A 304 -0.48 30.25 -31.13
CA THR A 304 0.29 29.17 -30.51
C THR A 304 1.10 29.71 -29.35
N ILE A 305 0.88 29.18 -28.15
CA ILE A 305 1.57 29.58 -26.91
C ILE A 305 2.72 28.64 -26.56
N LEU A 306 2.60 27.35 -26.90
CA LEU A 306 3.65 26.36 -26.73
C LEU A 306 3.60 25.37 -27.90
N SER A 307 4.76 24.96 -28.40
CA SER A 307 4.91 23.87 -29.36
C SER A 307 6.22 23.15 -29.04
N PHE A 308 6.16 21.84 -28.82
CA PHE A 308 7.32 21.04 -28.43
C PHE A 308 7.21 19.61 -28.96
N SER A 309 8.36 18.96 -29.12
CA SER A 309 8.46 17.55 -29.47
C SER A 309 9.04 16.78 -28.28
N GLN A 310 8.67 15.50 -28.14
CA GLN A 310 9.03 14.69 -26.97
C GLN A 310 9.20 13.21 -27.37
N ASP A 311 10.10 12.48 -26.69
CA ASP A 311 10.51 11.11 -27.05
C ASP A 311 10.11 10.02 -26.03
N GLN A 312 9.50 10.43 -24.92
CA GLN A 312 8.96 9.53 -23.89
C GLN A 312 7.65 8.92 -24.41
N ARG A 313 7.46 7.61 -24.26
CA ARG A 313 6.31 6.90 -24.89
C ARG A 313 5.02 6.99 -24.09
N VAL A 314 4.74 8.16 -23.52
CA VAL A 314 3.46 8.46 -22.87
C VAL A 314 2.31 8.45 -23.88
N PHE A 315 1.17 7.93 -23.43
CA PHE A 315 -0.09 7.88 -24.16
C PHE A 315 -1.24 7.95 -23.16
N GLY A 316 -2.44 8.20 -23.67
CA GLY A 316 -3.66 8.34 -22.88
C GLY A 316 -4.45 9.55 -23.32
N SER A 317 -5.44 9.91 -22.51
CA SER A 317 -6.36 10.98 -22.85
C SER A 317 -5.88 12.34 -22.35
N PHE A 318 -6.83 13.24 -22.14
CA PHE A 318 -6.62 14.62 -21.72
C PHE A 318 -7.45 14.89 -20.47
N GLY A 319 -7.01 15.88 -19.70
CA GLY A 319 -7.67 16.33 -18.49
C GLY A 319 -7.53 17.84 -18.31
N LEU A 320 -8.39 18.43 -17.49
CA LEU A 320 -8.36 19.85 -17.14
C LEU A 320 -8.15 20.00 -15.64
N GLY A 321 -7.33 20.96 -15.21
CA GLY A 321 -6.97 21.13 -13.80
C GLY A 321 -6.55 22.56 -13.47
N THR A 322 -6.17 22.81 -12.23
CA THR A 322 -5.59 24.10 -11.79
C THR A 322 -4.44 23.88 -10.79
N PRO A 323 -3.30 24.58 -10.96
CA PRO A 323 -2.18 24.46 -10.03
C PRO A 323 -2.51 25.05 -8.65
N PHE A 324 -1.66 24.76 -7.66
CA PHE A 324 -1.87 25.20 -6.27
C PHE A 324 -2.17 26.70 -6.14
N ALA A 325 -3.20 27.03 -5.35
CA ALA A 325 -3.72 28.36 -5.10
C ALA A 325 -4.29 29.09 -6.34
N HIS A 326 -4.48 28.38 -7.46
CA HIS A 326 -5.20 28.88 -8.63
C HIS A 326 -6.56 28.21 -8.80
N SER A 327 -7.42 28.87 -9.59
CA SER A 327 -8.80 28.48 -9.88
C SER A 327 -9.26 29.04 -11.23
N ALA A 328 -10.11 28.27 -11.90
CA ALA A 328 -10.66 28.59 -13.22
C ALA A 328 -12.00 27.88 -13.45
N TYR A 329 -12.87 28.48 -14.25
CA TYR A 329 -14.04 27.80 -14.82
C TYR A 329 -13.69 27.20 -16.19
N PHE A 330 -14.23 26.04 -16.51
CA PHE A 330 -14.10 25.39 -17.82
C PHE A 330 -15.48 25.06 -18.40
N ARG A 331 -15.61 25.13 -19.73
CA ARG A 331 -16.81 24.70 -20.46
C ARG A 331 -16.51 24.34 -21.92
N ASN A 332 -17.51 23.80 -22.61
CA ASN A 332 -17.49 23.54 -24.06
C ASN A 332 -16.28 22.72 -24.52
N LEU A 333 -15.97 21.64 -23.79
CA LEU A 333 -14.88 20.71 -24.09
C LEU A 333 -15.28 19.80 -25.26
N VAL A 334 -14.46 19.77 -26.30
CA VAL A 334 -14.60 18.92 -27.49
C VAL A 334 -13.26 18.25 -27.79
N ALA A 335 -13.27 16.98 -28.13
CA ALA A 335 -12.11 16.26 -28.64
C ALA A 335 -12.46 15.46 -29.90
N THR A 336 -11.55 15.45 -30.87
CA THR A 336 -11.69 14.73 -32.14
C THR A 336 -10.41 13.99 -32.52
N ASP A 337 -10.55 12.92 -33.28
CA ASP A 337 -9.42 12.27 -33.96
C ASP A 337 -8.81 13.20 -35.06
N PRO A 338 -7.63 12.88 -35.60
CA PRO A 338 -6.98 13.67 -36.67
C PRO A 338 -7.75 13.76 -38.00
N SER A 339 -8.84 12.99 -38.18
CA SER A 339 -9.74 13.09 -39.33
C SER A 339 -10.98 13.96 -39.05
N GLY A 340 -11.16 14.42 -37.80
CA GLY A 340 -12.32 15.19 -37.34
C GLY A 340 -13.48 14.34 -36.82
N GLY A 341 -13.30 13.03 -36.63
CA GLY A 341 -14.28 12.17 -35.97
C GLY A 341 -14.37 12.47 -34.46
N PRO A 342 -15.57 12.46 -33.85
CA PRO A 342 -15.72 12.82 -32.43
C PRO A 342 -15.17 11.75 -31.50
N ILE A 343 -14.29 12.15 -30.58
CA ILE A 343 -13.83 11.34 -29.44
C ILE A 343 -14.70 11.63 -28.23
N TYR A 344 -14.90 12.92 -27.91
CA TYR A 344 -15.66 13.36 -26.74
C TYR A 344 -16.26 14.76 -26.95
N SER A 345 -17.37 15.06 -26.28
CA SER A 345 -17.94 16.42 -26.25
C SER A 345 -18.82 16.61 -25.01
N SER A 346 -18.58 17.67 -24.24
CA SER A 346 -19.42 18.09 -23.11
C SER A 346 -19.42 19.61 -22.95
N THR A 347 -20.54 20.17 -22.50
CA THR A 347 -20.60 21.59 -22.11
C THR A 347 -19.86 21.87 -20.81
N LEU A 348 -19.64 20.85 -19.96
CA LEU A 348 -19.17 20.96 -18.57
C LEU A 348 -20.07 21.86 -17.69
N THR A 349 -21.38 21.89 -17.97
CA THR A 349 -22.38 22.70 -17.22
C THR A 349 -23.41 21.85 -16.44
N ASP A 350 -23.38 20.54 -16.60
CA ASP A 350 -24.22 19.57 -15.89
C ASP A 350 -23.34 18.48 -15.24
N ARG A 351 -23.87 17.72 -14.27
CA ARG A 351 -23.04 16.77 -13.49
C ARG A 351 -22.52 15.57 -14.32
N GLY A 352 -23.15 15.24 -15.45
CA GLY A 352 -22.94 13.96 -16.14
C GLY A 352 -21.49 13.66 -16.51
N PHE A 353 -20.75 14.68 -16.94
CA PHE A 353 -19.35 14.50 -17.37
C PHE A 353 -18.40 14.10 -16.23
N LEU A 354 -18.74 14.32 -14.95
CA LEU A 354 -17.85 13.94 -13.85
C LEU A 354 -17.56 12.44 -13.86
N ASP A 355 -18.56 11.63 -14.24
CA ASP A 355 -18.44 10.18 -14.21
C ASP A 355 -17.55 9.69 -15.39
N ASP A 356 -17.56 10.36 -16.55
CA ASP A 356 -16.69 10.07 -17.72
C ASP A 356 -15.19 10.25 -17.43
N PHE A 357 -14.84 11.12 -16.47
CA PHE A 357 -13.47 11.44 -16.06
C PHE A 357 -13.09 10.80 -14.70
N LEU A 358 -13.91 9.87 -14.19
CA LEU A 358 -13.70 9.19 -12.91
C LEU A 358 -13.64 10.15 -11.71
N MET A 359 -14.41 11.25 -11.79
CA MET A 359 -14.51 12.35 -10.81
C MET A 359 -15.80 12.31 -9.98
N GLY A 360 -16.64 11.29 -10.19
CA GLY A 360 -17.88 11.07 -9.46
C GLY A 360 -17.71 10.36 -8.11
N ALA A 361 -18.84 9.98 -7.50
CA ALA A 361 -18.87 9.23 -6.25
C ALA A 361 -18.65 7.73 -6.47
N ASN A 362 -18.11 7.03 -5.47
CA ASN A 362 -17.87 5.58 -5.54
C ASN A 362 -19.19 4.77 -5.42
N PRO A 363 -19.54 3.89 -6.39
CA PRO A 363 -20.84 3.20 -6.40
C PRO A 363 -20.93 2.04 -5.39
N ALA A 364 -19.79 1.54 -4.91
CA ALA A 364 -19.68 0.41 -3.99
C ALA A 364 -18.81 0.74 -2.77
N ASP A 365 -19.04 -0.03 -1.70
CA ASP A 365 -18.13 -0.05 -0.55
C ASP A 365 -16.85 -0.78 -1.03
N THR A 366 -15.67 -0.18 -0.84
CA THR A 366 -14.42 -0.65 -1.49
C THR A 366 -13.22 -0.50 -0.57
N ILE A 367 -12.31 -1.49 -0.62
CA ILE A 367 -11.00 -1.48 0.04
C ILE A 367 -9.99 -0.87 -0.93
N VAL A 368 -9.19 0.09 -0.46
CA VAL A 368 -8.10 0.70 -1.22
C VAL A 368 -6.72 0.27 -0.73
N ASP A 369 -5.68 0.55 -1.52
CA ASP A 369 -4.28 0.39 -1.14
C ASP A 369 -3.95 1.12 0.17
N GLY A 370 -4.35 2.39 0.27
CA GLY A 370 -3.97 3.29 1.35
C GLY A 370 -4.89 4.50 1.49
N SER A 371 -4.87 5.11 2.67
CA SER A 371 -5.80 6.19 3.04
C SER A 371 -5.32 7.58 2.58
N ARG A 372 -4.00 7.84 2.53
CA ARG A 372 -3.46 9.16 2.13
C ARG A 372 -3.41 9.37 0.63
N ARG A 373 -2.63 8.55 -0.08
CA ARG A 373 -2.37 8.70 -1.52
C ARG A 373 -3.05 7.57 -2.28
N ASP A 374 -3.16 7.75 -3.59
CA ASP A 374 -3.68 6.79 -4.56
C ASP A 374 -5.18 6.49 -4.36
N ARG A 375 -5.56 5.77 -3.29
CA ARG A 375 -6.95 5.41 -2.93
C ARG A 375 -7.65 4.61 -4.03
N ILE A 376 -6.96 3.60 -4.54
CA ILE A 376 -7.35 2.77 -5.68
C ILE A 376 -7.51 1.33 -5.21
N ALA A 377 -8.43 0.58 -5.84
CA ALA A 377 -8.54 -0.85 -5.56
C ALA A 377 -7.38 -1.56 -6.29
N TYR A 378 -6.47 -2.20 -5.54
CA TYR A 378 -5.33 -2.97 -6.07
C TYR A 378 -5.50 -4.47 -5.82
N ASN A 379 -5.28 -5.29 -6.85
CA ASN A 379 -5.45 -6.75 -6.79
C ASN A 379 -4.52 -7.47 -5.79
N GLY A 380 -3.26 -7.06 -5.70
CA GLY A 380 -2.25 -7.72 -4.87
C GLY A 380 -2.49 -7.50 -3.39
N ASP A 381 -2.85 -6.28 -3.04
CA ASP A 381 -3.19 -5.80 -1.71
C ASP A 381 -4.34 -6.60 -1.08
N LEU A 382 -5.37 -6.96 -1.88
CA LEU A 382 -6.56 -7.67 -1.38
C LEU A 382 -6.28 -9.03 -0.73
N ASP A 383 -5.26 -9.79 -1.14
CA ASP A 383 -4.91 -11.09 -0.52
C ASP A 383 -4.67 -10.93 1.01
N ILE A 384 -3.99 -9.84 1.37
CA ILE A 384 -3.66 -9.49 2.76
C ILE A 384 -4.74 -8.60 3.39
N ALA A 385 -5.22 -7.57 2.69
CA ALA A 385 -6.17 -6.61 3.23
C ALA A 385 -7.50 -7.29 3.60
N LEU A 386 -8.05 -8.16 2.73
CA LEU A 386 -9.24 -8.95 3.05
C LEU A 386 -9.05 -9.82 4.29
N ALA A 387 -7.86 -10.38 4.49
CA ALA A 387 -7.57 -11.21 5.66
C ALA A 387 -7.62 -10.37 6.95
N ALA A 388 -7.10 -9.15 6.93
CA ALA A 388 -7.19 -8.21 8.05
C ALA A 388 -8.63 -7.73 8.29
N THR A 389 -9.35 -7.35 7.24
CA THR A 389 -10.80 -7.01 7.25
C THR A 389 -11.62 -8.12 7.91
N PHE A 390 -11.56 -9.36 7.38
CA PHE A 390 -12.32 -10.49 7.94
C PHE A 390 -11.91 -10.85 9.38
N ALA A 391 -10.67 -10.60 9.77
CA ALA A 391 -10.20 -10.84 11.14
C ALA A 391 -10.58 -9.74 12.14
N SER A 392 -10.97 -8.54 11.69
CA SER A 392 -11.17 -7.35 12.56
C SER A 392 -12.48 -6.60 12.31
N THR A 393 -12.59 -5.79 11.25
CA THR A 393 -13.79 -4.99 10.93
C THR A 393 -14.98 -5.85 10.51
N TYR A 394 -14.73 -7.04 9.98
CA TYR A 394 -15.68 -7.85 9.22
C TYR A 394 -16.40 -7.04 8.12
N GLY A 395 -15.67 -6.15 7.44
CA GLY A 395 -16.13 -5.32 6.33
C GLY A 395 -16.54 -6.09 5.07
N LEU A 396 -17.53 -6.97 5.17
CA LEU A 396 -17.95 -7.89 4.11
C LEU A 396 -18.44 -7.16 2.85
N SER A 397 -19.11 -6.01 2.98
CA SER A 397 -19.54 -5.25 1.80
C SER A 397 -18.36 -4.61 1.07
N PHE A 398 -17.35 -4.10 1.78
CA PHE A 398 -16.10 -3.61 1.20
C PHE A 398 -15.33 -4.73 0.50
N ALA A 399 -15.24 -5.90 1.13
CA ALA A 399 -14.64 -7.10 0.56
C ALA A 399 -15.33 -7.53 -0.74
N GLN A 400 -16.67 -7.59 -0.74
CA GLN A 400 -17.46 -7.98 -1.91
C GLN A 400 -17.38 -6.93 -3.03
N GLY A 401 -17.53 -5.63 -2.72
CA GLY A 401 -17.48 -4.56 -3.72
C GLY A 401 -16.13 -4.48 -4.43
N SER A 402 -15.03 -4.58 -3.69
CA SER A 402 -13.67 -4.59 -4.25
C SER A 402 -13.44 -5.77 -5.19
N LEU A 403 -13.88 -6.97 -4.79
CA LEU A 403 -13.74 -8.17 -5.59
C LEU A 403 -14.64 -8.15 -6.83
N ASP A 404 -15.85 -7.61 -6.73
CA ASP A 404 -16.78 -7.53 -7.86
C ASP A 404 -16.31 -6.50 -8.91
N LEU A 405 -15.74 -5.38 -8.45
CA LEU A 405 -15.06 -4.41 -9.29
C LEU A 405 -13.86 -5.07 -10.00
N LEU A 406 -12.86 -5.54 -9.25
CA LEU A 406 -11.59 -5.97 -9.83
C LEU A 406 -11.69 -7.27 -10.67
N ALA A 407 -12.54 -8.23 -10.28
CA ALA A 407 -12.74 -9.44 -11.09
C ALA A 407 -13.49 -9.18 -12.41
N SER A 408 -14.18 -8.03 -12.53
CA SER A 408 -14.78 -7.60 -13.81
C SER A 408 -13.76 -6.99 -14.76
N PHE A 409 -12.65 -6.43 -14.26
CA PHE A 409 -11.56 -5.85 -15.06
C PHE A 409 -10.66 -6.93 -15.69
N GLN A 410 -11.27 -7.99 -16.23
CA GLN A 410 -10.56 -9.06 -16.92
C GLN A 410 -10.19 -8.63 -18.34
N MET A 411 -8.96 -8.95 -18.73
CA MET A 411 -8.38 -8.65 -20.04
C MET A 411 -8.48 -9.86 -20.98
N THR A 412 -8.40 -9.59 -22.28
CA THR A 412 -8.62 -10.58 -23.36
C THR A 412 -7.85 -11.91 -23.21
N PRO A 413 -6.60 -11.96 -22.74
CA PRO A 413 -5.87 -13.22 -22.56
C PRO A 413 -6.38 -14.09 -21.42
N GLY A 414 -7.02 -13.50 -20.40
CA GLY A 414 -7.51 -14.18 -19.20
C GLY A 414 -6.94 -13.64 -17.88
N PHE A 415 -5.87 -12.84 -17.90
CA PHE A 415 -5.41 -12.08 -16.73
C PHE A 415 -6.26 -10.81 -16.51
N PHE A 416 -5.99 -10.07 -15.43
CA PHE A 416 -6.78 -8.91 -15.00
C PHE A 416 -5.95 -7.61 -15.07
N SER A 417 -6.64 -6.47 -15.10
CA SER A 417 -6.04 -5.18 -14.72
C SER A 417 -5.52 -5.29 -13.29
N PRO A 418 -4.33 -4.75 -12.96
CA PRO A 418 -3.83 -4.76 -11.59
C PRO A 418 -4.66 -3.86 -10.65
N THR A 419 -5.39 -2.88 -11.22
CA THR A 419 -6.08 -1.80 -10.51
C THR A 419 -7.44 -1.43 -11.14
N ALA A 420 -8.28 -0.74 -10.36
CA ALA A 420 -9.42 0.03 -10.81
C ALA A 420 -9.65 1.25 -9.89
N LYS A 421 -10.03 2.41 -10.44
CA LYS A 421 -10.43 3.57 -9.60
C LYS A 421 -11.78 3.28 -8.95
N ILE A 422 -11.93 3.61 -7.67
CA ILE A 422 -13.12 3.25 -6.89
C ILE A 422 -14.41 3.98 -7.33
N GLN A 423 -14.29 4.98 -8.20
CA GLN A 423 -15.39 5.64 -8.91
C GLN A 423 -16.01 4.75 -10.01
N GLN A 424 -15.27 3.76 -10.52
CA GLN A 424 -15.75 2.87 -11.57
C GLN A 424 -16.70 1.81 -11.00
N GLY A 425 -17.67 1.39 -11.81
CA GLY A 425 -18.51 0.22 -11.53
C GLY A 425 -17.91 -1.06 -12.15
N PRO A 426 -18.38 -2.26 -11.75
CA PRO A 426 -18.01 -3.50 -12.43
C PRO A 426 -18.34 -3.48 -13.93
N LEU A 427 -17.37 -3.86 -14.77
CA LEU A 427 -17.51 -3.86 -16.22
C LEU A 427 -18.39 -5.01 -16.73
N PRO A 428 -19.22 -4.78 -17.77
CA PRO A 428 -20.06 -5.82 -18.37
C PRO A 428 -19.31 -6.71 -19.39
N GLU A 429 -18.16 -6.24 -19.91
CA GLU A 429 -17.41 -6.88 -21.00
C GLU A 429 -15.90 -6.96 -20.68
N ILE A 430 -15.20 -7.85 -21.39
CA ILE A 430 -13.76 -8.08 -21.23
C ILE A 430 -12.97 -6.94 -21.88
N ILE A 431 -11.94 -6.45 -21.19
CA ILE A 431 -11.07 -5.37 -21.68
C ILE A 431 -10.26 -5.86 -22.90
N PRO A 432 -10.28 -5.15 -24.05
CA PRO A 432 -9.61 -5.55 -25.30
C PRO A 432 -8.09 -5.28 -25.30
N VAL A 433 -7.43 -5.56 -24.18
CA VAL A 433 -6.01 -5.26 -23.89
C VAL A 433 -5.23 -6.57 -23.66
N ASN A 434 -3.93 -6.56 -24.00
CA ASN A 434 -3.00 -7.70 -23.89
C ASN A 434 -1.74 -7.35 -23.05
N ALA A 435 -1.88 -6.48 -22.05
CA ALA A 435 -0.82 -6.10 -21.12
C ALA A 435 -1.42 -5.83 -19.73
N THR A 436 -0.67 -6.11 -18.66
CA THR A 436 -1.12 -5.92 -17.26
C THR A 436 -0.08 -5.21 -16.39
N GLY A 437 1.20 -5.16 -16.81
CA GLY A 437 2.30 -4.68 -15.98
C GLY A 437 2.69 -5.65 -14.87
N LEU A 438 1.73 -6.09 -14.05
CA LEU A 438 1.96 -6.79 -12.77
C LEU A 438 1.31 -8.19 -12.74
N ILE A 439 1.78 -9.17 -13.52
CA ILE A 439 1.07 -10.46 -13.64
C ILE A 439 0.88 -11.21 -12.30
N GLY A 440 1.78 -11.01 -11.33
CA GLY A 440 1.64 -11.55 -9.97
C GLY A 440 0.29 -11.20 -9.33
N TYR A 441 -0.18 -9.97 -9.55
CA TYR A 441 -1.42 -9.43 -8.99
C TYR A 441 -2.65 -10.18 -9.52
N SER A 442 -2.63 -10.69 -10.76
CA SER A 442 -3.72 -11.50 -11.30
C SER A 442 -3.87 -12.86 -10.59
N PHE A 443 -2.79 -13.43 -10.04
CA PHE A 443 -2.86 -14.62 -9.20
C PHE A 443 -3.32 -14.30 -7.77
N ASN A 444 -2.95 -13.12 -7.24
CA ASN A 444 -3.41 -12.64 -5.94
C ASN A 444 -4.92 -12.29 -5.92
N LEU A 445 -5.48 -11.81 -7.03
CA LEU A 445 -6.93 -11.66 -7.14
C LEU A 445 -7.64 -13.02 -7.10
N ALA A 446 -7.05 -14.07 -7.70
CA ALA A 446 -7.62 -15.42 -7.66
C ALA A 446 -7.59 -16.04 -6.24
N THR A 447 -6.52 -15.84 -5.46
CA THR A 447 -6.48 -16.24 -4.04
C THR A 447 -7.44 -15.42 -3.19
N ALA A 448 -7.57 -14.11 -3.44
CA ALA A 448 -8.53 -13.23 -2.77
C ALA A 448 -10.00 -13.65 -3.02
N LEU A 449 -10.36 -14.00 -4.26
CA LEU A 449 -11.68 -14.56 -4.62
C LEU A 449 -11.95 -15.88 -3.88
N ALA A 450 -10.96 -16.78 -3.81
CA ALA A 450 -11.08 -18.04 -3.09
C ALA A 450 -11.18 -17.84 -1.56
N GLN A 451 -10.44 -16.87 -1.00
CA GLN A 451 -10.50 -16.51 0.43
C GLN A 451 -11.88 -15.98 0.81
N ASN A 452 -12.48 -15.09 0.01
CA ASN A 452 -13.85 -14.63 0.23
C ASN A 452 -14.86 -15.79 0.23
N TYR A 453 -14.74 -16.74 -0.70
CA TYR A 453 -15.59 -17.94 -0.70
C TYR A 453 -15.34 -18.84 0.53
N MET A 454 -14.10 -19.01 0.98
CA MET A 454 -13.81 -19.78 2.20
C MET A 454 -14.42 -19.13 3.46
N VAL A 455 -14.46 -17.80 3.55
CA VAL A 455 -15.07 -17.06 4.67
C VAL A 455 -16.60 -17.05 4.61
N THR A 456 -17.18 -16.81 3.44
CA THR A 456 -18.64 -16.60 3.26
C THR A 456 -19.43 -17.88 2.95
N GLY A 457 -18.82 -18.83 2.24
CA GLY A 457 -19.52 -19.99 1.68
C GLY A 457 -20.40 -19.67 0.46
N ASP A 458 -20.31 -18.48 -0.13
CA ASP A 458 -21.21 -18.06 -1.20
C ASP A 458 -20.95 -18.79 -2.54
N VAL A 459 -21.80 -19.78 -2.81
CA VAL A 459 -21.82 -20.57 -4.04
C VAL A 459 -22.31 -19.77 -5.25
N ALA A 460 -23.09 -18.69 -5.07
CA ALA A 460 -23.49 -17.81 -6.16
C ALA A 460 -22.32 -16.91 -6.61
N PHE A 461 -21.58 -16.33 -5.66
CA PHE A 461 -20.32 -15.63 -5.92
C PHE A 461 -19.30 -16.54 -6.62
N ALA A 462 -19.12 -17.77 -6.13
CA ALA A 462 -18.24 -18.76 -6.77
C ALA A 462 -18.67 -19.07 -8.23
N LYS A 463 -19.97 -19.20 -8.51
CA LYS A 463 -20.48 -19.40 -9.87
C LYS A 463 -20.32 -18.18 -10.78
N LYS A 464 -20.40 -16.96 -10.24
CA LYS A 464 -20.13 -15.74 -11.01
C LYS A 464 -18.66 -15.66 -11.45
N TRP A 465 -17.74 -15.93 -10.53
CA TRP A 465 -16.32 -15.60 -10.73
C TRP A 465 -15.40 -16.79 -11.10
N ALA A 466 -15.80 -18.04 -10.86
CA ALA A 466 -15.03 -19.22 -11.32
C ALA A 466 -14.72 -19.21 -12.84
N PRO A 467 -15.62 -18.80 -13.75
CA PRO A 467 -15.29 -18.71 -15.19
C PRO A 467 -14.16 -17.70 -15.51
N ALA A 468 -13.99 -16.65 -14.70
CA ALA A 468 -12.89 -15.70 -14.85
C ALA A 468 -11.57 -16.31 -14.36
N VAL A 469 -11.58 -16.96 -13.19
CA VAL A 469 -10.40 -17.66 -12.63
C VAL A 469 -9.95 -18.82 -13.53
N VAL A 470 -10.87 -19.56 -14.15
CA VAL A 470 -10.56 -20.57 -15.18
C VAL A 470 -9.76 -19.96 -16.33
N ARG A 471 -10.17 -18.82 -16.89
CA ARG A 471 -9.44 -18.15 -17.98
C ARG A 471 -8.02 -17.75 -17.56
N MET A 472 -7.83 -17.23 -16.34
CA MET A 472 -6.51 -16.88 -15.81
C MET A 472 -5.61 -18.12 -15.66
N LEU A 473 -6.13 -19.21 -15.08
CA LEU A 473 -5.34 -20.42 -14.80
C LEU A 473 -5.04 -21.23 -16.08
N ASP A 474 -5.97 -21.29 -17.03
CA ASP A 474 -5.74 -21.90 -18.35
C ASP A 474 -4.78 -21.08 -19.21
N TRP A 475 -4.85 -19.74 -19.15
CA TRP A 475 -3.84 -18.88 -19.76
C TRP A 475 -2.46 -19.11 -19.15
N ALA A 476 -2.35 -19.15 -17.82
CA ALA A 476 -1.07 -19.37 -17.14
C ALA A 476 -0.45 -20.73 -17.50
N ASP A 477 -1.26 -21.79 -17.60
CA ASP A 477 -0.83 -23.09 -18.10
C ASP A 477 -0.27 -23.03 -19.54
N SER A 478 -0.92 -22.26 -20.41
CA SER A 478 -0.46 -22.05 -21.80
C SER A 478 0.89 -21.32 -21.91
N GLN A 479 1.29 -20.57 -20.88
CA GLN A 479 2.59 -19.90 -20.79
C GLN A 479 3.68 -20.76 -20.12
N THR A 480 3.41 -22.04 -19.85
CA THR A 480 4.44 -22.94 -19.31
C THR A 480 5.45 -23.36 -20.38
N LYS A 481 6.73 -23.11 -20.10
CA LYS A 481 7.88 -23.53 -20.92
C LYS A 481 8.73 -24.45 -20.07
N ASP A 482 9.06 -25.63 -20.59
CA ASP A 482 9.64 -26.73 -19.81
C ASP A 482 8.94 -26.93 -18.45
N GLY A 483 7.59 -26.95 -18.41
CA GLY A 483 6.82 -27.26 -17.20
C GLY A 483 6.84 -26.21 -16.08
N VAL A 484 7.42 -25.02 -16.32
CA VAL A 484 7.36 -23.86 -15.41
C VAL A 484 6.79 -22.64 -16.12
N PHE A 485 6.03 -21.81 -15.42
CA PHE A 485 5.47 -20.57 -15.97
C PHE A 485 6.61 -19.62 -16.36
N THR A 486 6.64 -19.19 -17.63
CA THR A 486 7.81 -18.49 -18.19
C THR A 486 7.37 -17.37 -19.13
N LEU A 487 7.58 -16.12 -18.73
CA LEU A 487 7.25 -14.93 -19.50
C LEU A 487 8.53 -14.18 -19.89
N ASP A 488 8.72 -14.00 -21.20
CA ASP A 488 9.91 -13.30 -21.74
C ASP A 488 9.58 -11.83 -22.07
N ASP A 489 8.33 -11.41 -21.81
CA ASP A 489 7.81 -10.07 -22.09
C ASP A 489 7.83 -9.22 -20.81
N ALA A 490 8.59 -8.12 -20.85
CA ALA A 490 8.73 -7.18 -19.74
C ALA A 490 7.39 -6.50 -19.36
N SER A 491 6.48 -6.28 -20.32
CA SER A 491 5.20 -5.58 -20.13
C SER A 491 4.17 -6.37 -19.28
N LEU A 492 4.50 -7.63 -18.95
CA LEU A 492 3.71 -8.49 -18.07
C LEU A 492 4.40 -8.75 -16.72
N THR A 493 5.70 -8.46 -16.56
CA THR A 493 6.56 -9.08 -15.54
C THR A 493 7.08 -8.12 -14.46
N GLY A 494 6.47 -6.95 -14.29
CA GLY A 494 6.56 -6.16 -13.06
C GLY A 494 5.88 -6.86 -11.87
N ASP A 495 6.09 -6.32 -10.67
CA ASP A 495 5.55 -6.82 -9.40
C ASP A 495 5.39 -5.64 -8.41
N TRP A 496 4.92 -5.90 -7.18
CA TRP A 496 4.59 -4.87 -6.16
C TRP A 496 5.69 -3.81 -5.93
N ASN A 497 6.96 -4.20 -6.10
CA ASN A 497 8.14 -3.36 -6.07
C ASN A 497 8.33 -2.61 -7.40
N TYR A 498 7.41 -1.70 -7.72
CA TYR A 498 7.33 -0.96 -8.99
C TYR A 498 8.57 -0.11 -9.36
N TYR A 499 9.54 0.01 -8.44
CA TYR A 499 10.82 0.73 -8.60
C TYR A 499 12.00 -0.20 -8.96
N ASP A 500 11.77 -1.51 -9.06
CA ASP A 500 12.77 -2.53 -9.41
C ASP A 500 12.54 -3.09 -10.83
N PRO A 501 13.55 -3.75 -11.45
CA PRO A 501 13.41 -4.34 -12.78
C PRO A 501 12.39 -5.48 -12.88
N SER A 502 11.77 -5.61 -14.05
CA SER A 502 10.85 -6.70 -14.41
C SER A 502 11.49 -8.09 -14.29
N GLN A 503 10.75 -9.06 -13.75
CA GLN A 503 11.23 -10.41 -13.46
C GLN A 503 11.00 -11.38 -14.64
N THR A 504 11.72 -11.19 -15.73
CA THR A 504 11.64 -12.01 -16.94
C THR A 504 12.11 -13.46 -16.77
N GLY A 505 11.69 -14.30 -17.73
CA GLY A 505 11.93 -15.73 -17.76
C GLY A 505 11.01 -16.49 -16.79
N ALA A 506 11.55 -17.53 -16.17
CA ALA A 506 10.86 -18.29 -15.14
C ALA A 506 11.16 -17.68 -13.76
N SER A 507 10.46 -16.61 -13.38
CA SER A 507 10.49 -16.06 -12.02
C SER A 507 9.94 -17.06 -11.01
N SER A 508 10.66 -17.28 -9.90
CA SER A 508 10.17 -18.14 -8.80
C SER A 508 8.97 -17.53 -8.09
N LYS A 509 8.86 -16.20 -8.02
CA LYS A 509 7.73 -15.49 -7.43
C LYS A 509 6.44 -15.80 -8.21
N PHE A 510 6.45 -15.58 -9.52
CA PHE A 510 5.27 -15.83 -10.36
C PHE A 510 4.90 -17.32 -10.41
N ASN A 511 5.90 -18.20 -10.47
CA ASN A 511 5.69 -19.66 -10.37
C ASN A 511 5.10 -20.09 -9.02
N ALA A 512 5.58 -19.53 -7.90
CA ALA A 512 5.09 -19.86 -6.57
C ALA A 512 3.64 -19.37 -6.36
N VAL A 513 3.29 -18.15 -6.79
CA VAL A 513 1.91 -17.63 -6.66
C VAL A 513 0.95 -18.29 -7.66
N TYR A 514 1.41 -18.76 -8.82
CA TYR A 514 0.61 -19.65 -9.69
C TYR A 514 0.32 -20.99 -8.99
N ALA A 515 1.32 -21.63 -8.38
CA ALA A 515 1.10 -22.85 -7.59
C ALA A 515 0.19 -22.60 -6.37
N TYR A 516 0.30 -21.44 -5.72
CA TYR A 516 -0.55 -21.08 -4.58
C TYR A 516 -2.01 -20.82 -4.99
N SER A 517 -2.24 -20.08 -6.08
CA SER A 517 -3.58 -19.83 -6.61
C SER A 517 -4.27 -21.10 -7.10
N LEU A 518 -3.56 -22.00 -7.80
CA LEU A 518 -4.05 -23.35 -8.13
C LEU A 518 -4.51 -24.11 -6.88
N GLN A 519 -3.77 -24.02 -5.77
CA GLN A 519 -4.10 -24.67 -4.50
C GLN A 519 -5.32 -24.04 -3.79
N GLN A 520 -5.38 -22.71 -3.68
CA GLN A 520 -6.49 -22.04 -2.98
C GLN A 520 -7.80 -22.14 -3.78
N CYS A 521 -7.75 -22.11 -5.10
CA CYS A 521 -8.95 -22.04 -5.94
C CYS A 521 -9.74 -23.34 -6.06
N LEU A 522 -9.24 -24.51 -5.61
CA LEU A 522 -9.89 -25.81 -5.86
C LEU A 522 -11.34 -25.88 -5.35
N SER A 523 -11.60 -25.49 -4.10
CA SER A 523 -12.95 -25.51 -3.50
C SER A 523 -13.89 -24.48 -4.16
N PHE A 524 -13.35 -23.31 -4.51
CA PHE A 524 -14.05 -22.23 -5.21
C PHE A 524 -14.46 -22.64 -6.64
N LEU A 525 -13.54 -23.24 -7.40
CA LEU A 525 -13.79 -23.77 -8.74
C LEU A 525 -14.83 -24.90 -8.70
N GLN A 526 -14.73 -25.82 -7.74
CA GLN A 526 -15.71 -26.88 -7.54
C GLN A 526 -17.11 -26.32 -7.23
N ALA A 527 -17.22 -25.30 -6.37
CA ALA A 527 -18.49 -24.62 -6.08
C ALA A 527 -19.06 -23.85 -7.29
N GLY A 528 -18.18 -23.31 -8.14
CA GLY A 528 -18.51 -22.75 -9.45
C GLY A 528 -18.98 -23.79 -10.49
N GLY A 529 -18.85 -25.09 -10.20
CA GLY A 529 -19.24 -26.19 -11.10
C GLY A 529 -18.13 -26.68 -12.04
N VAL A 530 -16.89 -26.23 -11.84
CA VAL A 530 -15.72 -26.63 -12.63
C VAL A 530 -15.18 -27.98 -12.13
N GLN A 531 -14.67 -28.84 -13.01
CA GLN A 531 -13.98 -30.08 -12.63
C GLN A 531 -12.52 -29.78 -12.30
N THR A 532 -12.05 -30.22 -11.13
CA THR A 532 -10.76 -29.79 -10.57
C THR A 532 -9.57 -30.67 -10.95
N ASP A 533 -9.79 -31.88 -11.48
CA ASP A 533 -8.75 -32.89 -11.77
C ASP A 533 -7.55 -32.32 -12.56
N VAL A 534 -7.82 -31.44 -13.54
CA VAL A 534 -6.79 -30.82 -14.38
C VAL A 534 -5.95 -29.81 -13.60
N TYR A 535 -6.54 -29.03 -12.70
CA TYR A 535 -5.84 -28.06 -11.87
C TYR A 535 -5.03 -28.74 -10.76
N GLU A 536 -5.54 -29.86 -10.22
CA GLU A 536 -4.81 -30.72 -9.28
C GLU A 536 -3.59 -31.39 -9.95
N ALA A 537 -3.75 -31.90 -11.17
CA ALA A 537 -2.65 -32.50 -11.95
C ALA A 537 -1.60 -31.46 -12.40
N ARG A 538 -2.03 -30.24 -12.75
CA ARG A 538 -1.15 -29.09 -13.00
C ARG A 538 -0.36 -28.73 -11.75
N LEU A 539 -1.03 -28.54 -10.61
CA LEU A 539 -0.39 -28.22 -9.33
C LEU A 539 0.66 -29.25 -8.90
N ALA A 540 0.34 -30.54 -9.00
CA ALA A 540 1.26 -31.62 -8.68
C ALA A 540 2.50 -31.63 -9.60
N SER A 541 2.32 -31.33 -10.89
CA SER A 541 3.42 -31.24 -11.85
C SER A 541 4.27 -29.99 -11.62
N LEU A 542 3.64 -28.84 -11.46
CA LEU A 542 4.27 -27.53 -11.26
C LEU A 542 5.13 -27.51 -9.98
N ARG A 543 4.65 -28.06 -8.85
CA ARG A 543 5.44 -28.21 -7.61
C ARG A 543 6.76 -28.96 -7.82
N ARG A 544 6.74 -30.05 -8.59
CA ARG A 544 7.95 -30.82 -8.94
C ARG A 544 8.85 -30.03 -9.89
N ASP A 545 8.27 -29.43 -10.92
CA ASP A 545 9.01 -28.82 -12.02
C ASP A 545 9.65 -27.46 -11.64
N ILE A 546 9.01 -26.68 -10.75
CA ILE A 546 9.60 -25.52 -10.08
C ILE A 546 10.81 -25.95 -9.26
N HIS A 547 10.66 -26.95 -8.38
CA HIS A 547 11.76 -27.40 -7.53
C HIS A 547 12.93 -27.94 -8.35
N THR A 548 12.64 -28.68 -9.43
CA THR A 548 13.67 -29.25 -10.32
C THR A 548 14.50 -28.17 -11.06
N ARG A 549 13.95 -26.97 -11.31
CA ARG A 549 14.60 -25.94 -12.15
C ARG A 549 15.04 -24.69 -11.41
N LEU A 550 14.32 -24.30 -10.36
CA LEU A 550 14.47 -23.01 -9.67
C LEU A 550 15.00 -23.13 -8.24
N PHE A 551 14.93 -24.30 -7.60
CA PHE A 551 15.65 -24.50 -6.32
C PHE A 551 17.16 -24.61 -6.56
N ASP A 552 17.95 -23.86 -5.80
CA ASP A 552 19.42 -23.97 -5.80
C ASP A 552 19.91 -24.46 -4.43
N ALA A 553 20.47 -25.67 -4.43
CA ALA A 553 20.94 -26.33 -3.21
C ALA A 553 22.23 -25.71 -2.61
N SER A 554 22.90 -24.79 -3.32
CA SER A 554 24.03 -24.02 -2.77
C SER A 554 23.59 -22.72 -2.09
N LEU A 555 22.47 -22.12 -2.55
CA LEU A 555 21.80 -21.03 -1.84
C LEU A 555 20.99 -21.55 -0.64
N GLY A 556 20.35 -22.72 -0.79
CA GLY A 556 19.32 -23.22 0.14
C GLY A 556 17.93 -22.62 -0.12
N ALA A 557 17.71 -22.06 -1.31
CA ALA A 557 16.56 -21.23 -1.67
C ALA A 557 16.17 -21.41 -3.15
N TYR A 558 14.95 -20.97 -3.50
CA TYR A 558 14.55 -20.78 -4.89
C TYR A 558 15.15 -19.47 -5.42
N VAL A 559 15.84 -19.53 -6.56
CA VAL A 559 16.45 -18.36 -7.23
C VAL A 559 15.40 -17.29 -7.56
N LEU A 560 15.80 -16.03 -7.81
CA LEU A 560 14.87 -14.98 -8.22
C LEU A 560 14.18 -15.33 -9.55
N SER A 561 14.96 -15.62 -10.60
CA SER A 561 14.45 -16.17 -11.86
C SER A 561 15.43 -17.15 -12.50
N SER A 562 15.03 -17.79 -13.60
CA SER A 562 15.93 -18.56 -14.47
C SER A 562 17.17 -17.77 -14.93
N GLU A 563 17.07 -16.44 -14.98
CA GLU A 563 18.10 -15.52 -15.47
C GLU A 563 18.93 -14.97 -14.30
N ILE A 564 18.28 -14.52 -13.22
CA ILE A 564 18.94 -14.00 -12.01
C ILE A 564 19.09 -15.12 -10.98
N ARG A 565 20.07 -15.99 -11.19
CA ARG A 565 20.32 -17.17 -10.33
C ARG A 565 21.19 -16.94 -9.09
N GLY A 566 21.77 -15.75 -8.93
CA GLY A 566 22.71 -15.43 -7.84
C GLY A 566 22.07 -14.96 -6.52
N GLY A 567 20.74 -14.87 -6.45
CA GLY A 567 19.98 -14.34 -5.32
C GLY A 567 18.51 -14.71 -5.42
N PHE A 568 17.70 -14.24 -4.48
CA PHE A 568 16.29 -14.63 -4.32
C PHE A 568 15.42 -13.53 -3.70
N ALA A 569 14.10 -13.64 -3.90
CA ALA A 569 13.08 -12.83 -3.24
C ALA A 569 12.50 -13.54 -2.00
N GLN A 570 12.15 -12.76 -0.98
CA GLN A 570 11.56 -13.21 0.29
C GLN A 570 10.20 -13.88 0.09
N ASP A 571 9.31 -13.21 -0.62
CA ASP A 571 7.95 -13.67 -0.90
C ASP A 571 7.93 -14.89 -1.82
N ALA A 572 8.84 -14.99 -2.79
CA ALA A 572 9.04 -16.20 -3.58
C ALA A 572 9.32 -17.43 -2.69
N GLN A 573 10.13 -17.28 -1.64
CA GLN A 573 10.39 -18.37 -0.69
C GLN A 573 9.14 -18.69 0.14
N ALA A 574 8.52 -17.66 0.72
CA ALA A 574 7.39 -17.81 1.61
C ALA A 574 6.17 -18.42 0.89
N ILE A 575 5.83 -17.90 -0.29
CA ILE A 575 4.74 -18.42 -1.12
C ILE A 575 5.08 -19.83 -1.62
N ALA A 576 6.35 -20.16 -1.91
CA ALA A 576 6.72 -21.54 -2.25
C ALA A 576 6.47 -22.52 -1.10
N ILE A 577 6.72 -22.12 0.16
CA ILE A 577 6.37 -22.92 1.36
C ILE A 577 4.85 -23.07 1.49
N LEU A 578 4.08 -21.98 1.33
CA LEU A 578 2.61 -21.98 1.42
C LEU A 578 1.93 -22.78 0.30
N ALA A 579 2.53 -22.78 -0.89
CA ALA A 579 2.12 -23.58 -2.05
C ALA A 579 2.57 -25.05 -1.98
N GLY A 580 3.25 -25.47 -0.91
CA GLY A 580 3.66 -26.86 -0.69
C GLY A 580 4.83 -27.34 -1.58
N ILE A 581 5.57 -26.43 -2.21
CA ILE A 581 6.61 -26.75 -3.20
C ILE A 581 7.80 -27.50 -2.58
N PRO A 582 8.48 -27.01 -1.52
CA PRO A 582 9.59 -27.76 -0.93
C PRO A 582 9.11 -29.07 -0.27
N GLN A 583 7.95 -29.05 0.40
CA GLN A 583 7.38 -30.22 1.09
C GLN A 583 7.10 -31.38 0.12
N ALA A 584 6.53 -31.08 -1.06
CA ALA A 584 6.27 -32.07 -2.12
C ALA A 584 7.56 -32.69 -2.70
N ASN A 585 8.73 -32.10 -2.42
CA ASN A 585 10.04 -32.55 -2.89
C ASN A 585 10.97 -33.00 -1.73
N ASN A 586 10.43 -33.23 -0.52
CA ASN A 586 11.15 -33.63 0.70
C ASN A 586 12.15 -32.59 1.26
N VAL A 587 11.96 -31.30 0.98
CA VAL A 587 12.69 -30.19 1.61
C VAL A 587 11.83 -29.56 2.70
N SER A 588 12.41 -29.32 3.88
CA SER A 588 11.67 -28.67 4.99
C SER A 588 11.50 -27.18 4.74
N GLY A 589 10.29 -26.66 4.92
CA GLY A 589 10.04 -25.21 4.89
C GLY A 589 10.93 -24.45 5.88
N THR A 590 11.16 -25.00 7.08
CA THR A 590 12.03 -24.39 8.11
C THR A 590 13.49 -24.23 7.67
N SER A 591 13.98 -25.04 6.72
CA SER A 591 15.34 -24.88 6.17
C SER A 591 15.47 -23.67 5.22
N ILE A 592 14.36 -23.29 4.58
CA ILE A 592 14.26 -22.11 3.73
C ILE A 592 13.99 -20.86 4.58
N LEU A 593 13.15 -20.97 5.63
CA LEU A 593 12.97 -19.92 6.65
C LEU A 593 14.31 -19.54 7.31
N ALA A 594 15.08 -20.52 7.78
CA ALA A 594 16.43 -20.29 8.33
C ALA A 594 17.41 -19.66 7.31
N THR A 595 17.22 -19.92 6.01
CA THR A 595 18.00 -19.27 4.94
C THR A 595 17.58 -17.81 4.73
N MET A 596 16.28 -17.51 4.77
CA MET A 596 15.79 -16.12 4.79
C MET A 596 16.28 -15.36 6.04
N GLN A 597 16.17 -15.97 7.23
CA GLN A 597 16.61 -15.37 8.49
C GLN A 597 18.12 -15.04 8.46
N ARG A 598 18.94 -15.91 7.84
CA ARG A 598 20.39 -15.71 7.68
C ARG A 598 20.78 -14.63 6.67
N GLU A 599 20.09 -14.54 5.54
CA GLU A 599 20.52 -13.72 4.39
C GLU A 599 19.73 -12.41 4.21
N LEU A 600 18.54 -12.30 4.82
CA LEU A 600 17.64 -11.15 4.67
C LEU A 600 17.48 -10.32 5.95
N LEU A 601 17.55 -10.93 7.14
CA LEU A 601 17.09 -10.29 8.38
C LEU A 601 18.03 -9.18 8.87
N LEU A 602 17.51 -7.96 8.92
CA LEU A 602 18.15 -6.78 9.51
C LEU A 602 17.49 -6.43 10.85
N PRO A 603 18.06 -5.50 11.65
CA PRO A 603 17.48 -5.09 12.92
C PRO A 603 16.00 -4.67 12.83
N ALA A 604 15.60 -4.01 11.75
CA ALA A 604 14.25 -3.49 11.49
C ALA A 604 13.35 -4.43 10.65
N GLY A 605 13.76 -5.68 10.40
CA GLY A 605 13.03 -6.64 9.57
C GLY A 605 13.82 -7.15 8.36
N PRO A 606 13.25 -8.05 7.55
CA PRO A 606 13.94 -8.68 6.42
C PRO A 606 13.93 -7.81 5.17
N LEU A 607 15.04 -7.81 4.44
CA LEU A 607 15.07 -7.32 3.06
C LEU A 607 14.15 -8.16 2.17
N ALA A 608 13.40 -7.50 1.29
CA ALA A 608 12.53 -8.16 0.32
C ALA A 608 13.31 -9.02 -0.69
N PHE A 609 14.57 -8.66 -0.97
CA PHE A 609 15.47 -9.39 -1.85
C PHE A 609 16.84 -9.59 -1.21
N SER A 610 17.45 -10.75 -1.44
CA SER A 610 18.79 -11.08 -0.95
C SER A 610 19.84 -10.12 -1.49
N ASN A 611 20.81 -9.71 -0.67
CA ASN A 611 21.75 -8.62 -0.98
C ASN A 611 22.58 -8.78 -2.29
N SER A 612 22.62 -9.98 -2.89
CA SER A 612 23.24 -10.24 -4.20
C SER A 612 22.41 -9.79 -5.42
N THR A 613 21.09 -9.59 -5.29
CA THR A 613 20.23 -9.11 -6.40
C THR A 613 20.45 -7.64 -6.74
N ALA A 614 21.06 -6.86 -5.84
CA ALA A 614 21.39 -5.45 -6.06
C ALA A 614 22.31 -5.23 -7.28
N ALA A 615 23.13 -6.21 -7.64
CA ALA A 615 23.94 -6.18 -8.87
C ALA A 615 23.11 -6.32 -10.16
N ALA A 616 21.85 -6.76 -10.05
CA ALA A 616 20.85 -6.81 -11.11
C ALA A 616 19.78 -5.70 -10.97
N GLY A 617 20.03 -4.67 -10.14
CA GLY A 617 19.19 -3.48 -10.03
C GLY A 617 18.16 -3.46 -8.89
N PHE A 618 17.95 -4.58 -8.18
CA PHE A 618 16.92 -4.67 -7.13
C PHE A 618 17.29 -3.86 -5.87
N ALA A 619 16.34 -3.08 -5.37
CA ALA A 619 16.50 -2.19 -4.25
C ALA A 619 16.58 -2.93 -2.91
N ARG A 620 17.40 -2.38 -2.01
CA ARG A 620 17.54 -2.88 -0.63
C ARG A 620 16.43 -2.28 0.22
N LYS A 621 15.19 -2.75 0.08
CA LYS A 621 14.03 -2.34 0.88
C LYS A 621 13.50 -3.48 1.74
N ILE A 622 12.80 -3.13 2.82
CA ILE A 622 12.05 -4.03 3.70
C ILE A 622 10.57 -3.90 3.33
N SER A 623 9.89 -5.03 3.13
CA SER A 623 8.52 -5.07 2.61
C SER A 623 7.56 -5.77 3.58
N PRO A 624 6.60 -5.05 4.18
CA PRO A 624 5.49 -5.64 4.94
C PRO A 624 4.59 -6.55 4.09
N TYR A 625 4.43 -6.26 2.79
CA TYR A 625 3.74 -7.14 1.84
C TYR A 625 4.43 -8.53 1.77
N ALA A 626 5.72 -8.55 1.42
CA ALA A 626 6.49 -9.79 1.36
C ALA A 626 6.61 -10.48 2.73
N SER A 627 6.67 -9.68 3.81
CA SER A 627 6.76 -10.19 5.18
C SER A 627 5.46 -10.78 5.71
N SER A 628 4.29 -10.36 5.21
CA SER A 628 3.01 -10.98 5.58
C SER A 628 2.95 -12.44 5.11
N TYR A 629 3.40 -12.73 3.88
CA TYR A 629 3.56 -14.12 3.41
C TYR A 629 4.62 -14.87 4.23
N HIS A 630 5.74 -14.22 4.58
CA HIS A 630 6.77 -14.83 5.44
C HIS A 630 6.22 -15.21 6.83
N LEU A 631 5.41 -14.35 7.45
CA LEU A 631 4.76 -14.63 8.73
C LEU A 631 3.80 -15.81 8.63
N ARG A 632 2.93 -15.84 7.62
CA ARG A 632 2.02 -16.97 7.33
C ARG A 632 2.81 -18.26 7.08
N ALA A 633 3.93 -18.19 6.35
CA ALA A 633 4.80 -19.34 6.06
C ALA A 633 5.58 -19.84 7.30
N ALA A 634 6.00 -18.95 8.19
CA ALA A 634 6.62 -19.30 9.47
C ALA A 634 5.62 -20.05 10.37
N PHE A 635 4.39 -19.54 10.49
CA PHE A 635 3.33 -20.21 11.24
C PHE A 635 2.95 -21.59 10.65
N GLU A 636 2.65 -21.70 9.35
CA GLU A 636 2.32 -23.02 8.74
C GLU A 636 3.49 -24.02 8.76
N ALA A 637 4.74 -23.56 8.92
CA ALA A 637 5.91 -24.41 9.10
C ALA A 637 6.24 -24.74 10.57
N GLY A 638 5.50 -24.17 11.54
CA GLY A 638 5.75 -24.34 12.98
C GLY A 638 6.94 -23.55 13.53
N ASP A 639 7.46 -22.56 12.80
CA ASP A 639 8.56 -21.69 13.24
C ASP A 639 8.05 -20.54 14.11
N ALA A 640 7.62 -20.90 15.32
CA ALA A 640 7.15 -19.96 16.34
C ALA A 640 8.20 -18.89 16.69
N ALA A 641 9.49 -19.23 16.68
CA ALA A 641 10.57 -18.32 17.02
C ALA A 641 10.80 -17.29 15.91
N GLY A 642 10.88 -17.73 14.65
CA GLY A 642 10.97 -16.85 13.48
C GLY A 642 9.75 -15.94 13.34
N ALA A 643 8.55 -16.45 13.60
CA ALA A 643 7.31 -15.66 13.58
C ALA A 643 7.33 -14.52 14.63
N VAL A 644 7.71 -14.82 15.89
CA VAL A 644 7.81 -13.81 16.95
C VAL A 644 8.93 -12.81 16.65
N GLU A 645 10.11 -13.26 16.21
CA GLU A 645 11.22 -12.35 15.86
C GLU A 645 10.83 -11.40 14.72
N LEU A 646 10.14 -11.90 13.68
CA LEU A 646 9.65 -11.10 12.58
C LEU A 646 8.62 -10.04 13.04
N MET A 647 7.66 -10.43 13.89
CA MET A 647 6.69 -9.51 14.48
C MET A 647 7.35 -8.42 15.35
N LYS A 648 8.32 -8.79 16.18
CA LYS A 648 9.04 -7.86 17.06
C LYS A 648 10.01 -6.93 16.33
N ARG A 649 10.57 -7.33 15.19
CA ARG A 649 11.52 -6.50 14.41
C ARG A 649 10.84 -5.54 13.44
N LEU A 650 9.79 -5.99 12.74
CA LEU A 650 9.14 -5.21 11.69
C LEU A 650 7.95 -4.41 12.22
N TRP A 651 6.92 -5.09 12.72
CA TRP A 651 5.64 -4.46 13.02
C TRP A 651 5.56 -3.83 14.42
N ALA A 652 6.26 -4.37 15.44
CA ALA A 652 6.23 -3.79 16.78
C ALA A 652 6.75 -2.34 16.86
N PRO A 653 7.82 -1.94 16.13
CA PRO A 653 8.23 -0.53 16.02
C PRO A 653 7.19 0.35 15.30
N MET A 654 6.58 -0.15 14.22
CA MET A 654 5.56 0.58 13.46
C MET A 654 4.32 0.86 14.33
N ALA A 655 3.92 -0.12 15.13
CA ALA A 655 2.82 -0.05 16.08
C ALA A 655 3.19 0.66 17.41
N ASN A 656 4.41 1.15 17.62
CA ASN A 656 4.82 1.78 18.88
C ASN A 656 4.48 3.29 18.91
N PRO A 657 3.64 3.79 19.84
CA PRO A 657 3.30 5.22 19.93
C PRO A 657 4.50 6.15 20.16
N ALA A 658 5.61 5.64 20.70
CA ALA A 658 6.85 6.39 20.87
C ALA A 658 7.70 6.49 19.58
N HIS A 659 7.30 5.83 18.49
CA HIS A 659 8.01 5.91 17.21
C HIS A 659 7.75 7.24 16.50
N VAL A 660 8.79 7.87 15.95
CA VAL A 660 8.71 9.21 15.34
C VAL A 660 7.76 9.30 14.14
N ASN A 661 7.55 8.18 13.43
CA ASN A 661 6.63 8.04 12.31
C ASN A 661 5.37 7.22 12.66
N TYR A 662 5.01 7.10 13.94
CA TYR A 662 3.80 6.38 14.35
C TYR A 662 2.53 7.04 13.80
N THR A 663 1.64 6.24 13.24
CA THR A 663 0.35 6.66 12.67
C THR A 663 -0.84 5.88 13.24
N ASN A 664 -0.59 4.90 14.12
CA ASN A 664 -1.51 3.79 14.41
C ASN A 664 -2.06 3.08 13.15
N SER A 665 -1.26 3.05 12.08
CA SER A 665 -1.47 2.21 10.91
C SER A 665 -0.13 1.69 10.39
N PHE A 666 -0.16 0.62 9.60
CA PHE A 666 1.05 0.07 9.00
C PHE A 666 1.38 0.75 7.67
N TRP A 667 2.68 0.79 7.36
CA TRP A 667 3.26 1.58 6.28
C TRP A 667 3.52 0.72 5.04
N GLU A 668 3.59 1.37 3.89
CA GLU A 668 3.81 0.77 2.58
C GLU A 668 5.11 -0.04 2.49
N THR A 669 6.26 0.61 2.72
CA THR A 669 7.59 0.00 2.59
C THR A 669 8.60 0.73 3.49
N LEU A 670 9.69 0.06 3.86
CA LEU A 670 10.71 0.59 4.76
C LEU A 670 12.11 0.50 4.13
N ASP A 671 13.00 1.42 4.51
CA ASP A 671 14.44 1.34 4.24
C ASP A 671 15.13 0.37 5.23
N PRO A 672 16.38 -0.06 4.98
CA PRO A 672 17.12 -1.04 5.79
C PRO A 672 17.31 -0.70 7.28
N ASP A 673 17.06 0.55 7.67
CA ASP A 673 17.15 1.05 9.04
C ASP A 673 15.78 1.18 9.75
N GLY A 674 14.68 0.89 9.05
CA GLY A 674 13.31 1.02 9.56
C GLY A 674 12.66 2.40 9.30
N THR A 675 13.29 3.30 8.55
CA THR A 675 12.66 4.54 8.10
C THR A 675 11.71 4.31 6.90
N PRO A 676 10.77 5.24 6.59
CA PRO A 676 9.82 5.06 5.48
C PRO A 676 10.53 5.00 4.11
N GLY A 677 10.31 3.90 3.38
CA GLY A 677 11.18 3.45 2.29
C GLY A 677 11.13 4.25 0.98
N LEU A 678 10.17 5.16 0.82
CA LEU A 678 10.07 6.13 -0.29
C LEU A 678 10.23 7.57 0.24
N GLY A 679 10.88 7.74 1.40
CA GLY A 679 10.95 9.01 2.11
C GLY A 679 9.55 9.52 2.43
N ILE A 680 9.27 10.79 2.10
CA ILE A 680 7.96 11.39 2.34
C ILE A 680 6.84 10.84 1.44
N GLY A 681 7.18 10.22 0.31
CA GLY A 681 6.21 9.61 -0.62
C GLY A 681 5.61 8.29 -0.12
N THR A 682 6.25 7.65 0.86
CA THR A 682 5.76 6.42 1.51
C THR A 682 4.37 6.69 2.09
N SER A 683 3.38 5.83 1.84
CA SER A 683 2.14 5.85 2.63
C SER A 683 2.42 5.29 4.03
N LEU A 684 1.99 5.99 5.08
CA LEU A 684 2.04 5.49 6.45
C LEU A 684 0.71 4.85 6.90
N CYS A 685 -0.17 4.56 5.93
CA CYS A 685 -1.37 3.76 6.05
C CYS A 685 -1.59 2.95 4.76
N HIS A 686 -1.27 1.65 4.77
CA HIS A 686 -1.36 0.76 3.59
C HIS A 686 -1.89 -0.64 3.98
N GLY A 687 -3.00 -1.07 3.37
CA GLY A 687 -3.72 -2.30 3.73
C GLY A 687 -2.88 -3.57 3.58
N TRP A 688 -1.97 -3.60 2.60
CA TRP A 688 -1.07 -4.72 2.31
C TRP A 688 -0.08 -5.08 3.43
N ALA A 689 0.00 -4.26 4.48
CA ALA A 689 0.92 -4.43 5.60
C ALA A 689 0.23 -5.01 6.86
N ALA A 690 -1.10 -5.15 6.84
CA ALA A 690 -1.92 -5.56 7.98
C ALA A 690 -2.00 -7.08 8.22
N GLY A 691 -1.21 -7.89 7.50
CA GLY A 691 -1.17 -9.35 7.63
C GLY A 691 -1.16 -9.91 9.06
N PRO A 692 -0.35 -9.37 10.01
CA PRO A 692 -0.34 -9.87 11.39
C PRO A 692 -1.69 -9.89 12.10
N THR A 693 -2.63 -8.98 11.78
CA THR A 693 -3.98 -9.00 12.36
C THR A 693 -4.73 -10.29 11.99
N ALA A 694 -4.58 -10.75 10.74
CA ALA A 694 -5.13 -12.02 10.30
C ALA A 694 -4.36 -13.21 10.90
N GLU A 695 -3.03 -13.19 10.85
CA GLU A 695 -2.23 -14.34 11.27
C GLU A 695 -2.27 -14.56 12.80
N LEU A 696 -2.36 -13.52 13.63
CA LEU A 696 -2.56 -13.65 15.07
C LEU A 696 -3.94 -14.27 15.40
N SER A 697 -5.01 -13.85 14.74
CA SER A 697 -6.33 -14.48 14.87
C SER A 697 -6.33 -15.94 14.38
N ARG A 698 -5.64 -16.24 13.27
CA ARG A 698 -5.57 -17.56 12.65
C ARG A 698 -4.71 -18.56 13.43
N PHE A 699 -3.60 -18.12 14.02
CA PHE A 699 -2.60 -19.01 14.63
C PHE A 699 -2.47 -18.89 16.15
N VAL A 700 -2.57 -17.70 16.74
CA VAL A 700 -2.37 -17.50 18.20
C VAL A 700 -3.69 -17.58 18.97
N LEU A 701 -4.76 -16.94 18.45
CA LEU A 701 -6.12 -17.25 18.88
C LEU A 701 -6.56 -18.61 18.31
N GLY A 702 -6.07 -18.94 17.11
CA GLY A 702 -6.13 -20.27 16.51
C GLY A 702 -7.36 -20.55 15.64
N VAL A 703 -8.24 -19.57 15.38
CA VAL A 703 -9.53 -19.78 14.71
C VAL A 703 -9.34 -19.92 13.18
N ARG A 704 -9.81 -21.01 12.58
CA ARG A 704 -9.68 -21.27 11.13
C ARG A 704 -10.94 -21.91 10.53
N PRO A 705 -11.44 -21.49 9.37
CA PRO A 705 -12.44 -22.26 8.63
C PRO A 705 -11.78 -23.50 8.01
N THR A 706 -12.38 -24.68 8.22
CA THR A 706 -11.94 -25.94 7.57
C THR A 706 -12.85 -26.31 6.40
N LYS A 707 -14.05 -25.73 6.32
CA LYS A 707 -14.93 -25.72 5.15
C LYS A 707 -15.48 -24.29 4.89
N PRO A 708 -15.90 -23.99 3.65
CA PRO A 708 -16.46 -22.68 3.27
C PRO A 708 -17.59 -22.21 4.20
N GLY A 709 -17.64 -20.90 4.45
CA GLY A 709 -18.71 -20.28 5.26
C GLY A 709 -18.67 -20.64 6.74
N PHE A 710 -17.49 -21.05 7.25
CA PHE A 710 -17.33 -21.63 8.60
C PHE A 710 -18.33 -22.79 8.88
N ALA A 711 -18.72 -23.54 7.84
CA ALA A 711 -19.63 -24.69 7.98
C ALA A 711 -19.00 -25.81 8.84
N GLU A 712 -17.68 -25.95 8.77
CA GLU A 712 -16.82 -26.59 9.77
C GLU A 712 -15.62 -25.66 10.02
N TRP A 713 -15.14 -25.64 11.26
CA TRP A 713 -14.07 -24.76 11.71
C TRP A 713 -13.21 -25.44 12.78
N GLU A 714 -11.99 -24.93 13.01
CA GLU A 714 -11.16 -25.35 14.13
C GLU A 714 -10.62 -24.17 14.95
N VAL A 715 -10.29 -24.45 16.21
CA VAL A 715 -9.48 -23.61 17.09
C VAL A 715 -8.22 -24.39 17.46
N ARG A 716 -7.09 -24.01 16.84
CA ARG A 716 -5.75 -24.60 17.05
C ARG A 716 -4.75 -23.51 17.41
N PRO A 717 -4.60 -23.17 18.70
CA PRO A 717 -3.70 -22.12 19.15
C PRO A 717 -2.23 -22.58 19.15
N MET A 718 -1.34 -21.73 18.66
CA MET A 718 0.10 -21.78 18.91
C MET A 718 0.38 -20.87 20.10
N SER A 719 0.95 -21.41 21.18
CA SER A 719 1.10 -20.66 22.44
C SER A 719 2.19 -19.60 22.39
N LEU A 720 3.20 -19.75 21.52
CA LEU A 720 4.35 -18.85 21.34
C LEU A 720 5.16 -18.51 22.61
N GLY A 721 4.92 -19.23 23.73
CA GLY A 721 5.46 -18.87 25.04
C GLY A 721 4.69 -17.77 25.79
N LEU A 722 3.50 -17.39 25.30
CA LEU A 722 2.59 -16.47 25.96
C LEU A 722 1.88 -17.13 27.16
N GLU A 723 1.54 -16.33 28.17
CA GLU A 723 0.79 -16.77 29.35
C GLU A 723 -0.70 -16.96 29.02
N TYR A 724 -1.25 -16.09 28.17
CA TYR A 724 -2.64 -16.15 27.71
C TYR A 724 -2.83 -15.53 26.33
N ALA A 725 -3.91 -15.93 25.65
CA ALA A 725 -4.54 -15.16 24.59
C ALA A 725 -6.07 -15.30 24.66
N LYS A 726 -6.79 -14.24 24.24
CA LYS A 726 -8.25 -14.19 24.20
C LYS A 726 -8.72 -13.35 23.01
N GLY A 727 -9.94 -13.58 22.54
CA GLY A 727 -10.43 -12.89 21.34
C GLY A 727 -11.71 -13.48 20.77
N ARG A 728 -12.09 -12.93 19.61
CA ARG A 728 -13.32 -13.23 18.87
C ARG A 728 -13.06 -13.17 17.37
N GLN A 729 -13.58 -14.14 16.64
CA GLN A 729 -13.72 -14.12 15.18
C GLN A 729 -15.21 -14.07 14.85
N HIS A 730 -15.66 -13.01 14.17
CA HIS A 730 -17.03 -12.92 13.69
C HIS A 730 -17.24 -13.82 12.46
N THR A 731 -18.46 -14.34 12.29
CA THR A 731 -18.88 -15.10 11.11
C THR A 731 -20.39 -14.91 10.89
N GLU A 732 -20.88 -15.07 9.65
CA GLU A 732 -22.31 -15.17 9.31
C GLU A 732 -23.08 -16.25 10.11
N ARG A 733 -22.39 -17.20 10.74
CA ARG A 733 -22.97 -18.25 11.61
C ARG A 733 -23.01 -17.85 13.09
N GLY A 734 -22.51 -16.66 13.44
CA GLY A 734 -22.30 -16.19 14.80
C GLY A 734 -20.83 -16.24 15.23
N ASP A 735 -20.53 -15.58 16.36
CA ASP A 735 -19.18 -15.39 16.87
C ASP A 735 -18.53 -16.68 17.36
N ILE A 736 -17.28 -16.91 16.94
CA ILE A 736 -16.37 -17.84 17.59
C ILE A 736 -15.55 -17.05 18.62
N THR A 737 -15.77 -17.29 19.91
CA THR A 737 -14.96 -16.69 20.99
C THR A 737 -14.01 -17.72 21.57
N VAL A 738 -12.78 -17.31 21.84
CA VAL A 738 -11.72 -18.16 22.38
C VAL A 738 -11.02 -17.41 23.51
N SER A 739 -10.73 -18.11 24.60
CA SER A 739 -9.78 -17.65 25.61
C SER A 739 -9.03 -18.85 26.17
N TRP A 740 -7.71 -18.75 26.23
CA TRP A 740 -6.84 -19.71 26.90
C TRP A 740 -5.79 -19.00 27.76
N ALA A 741 -5.44 -19.60 28.88
CA ALA A 741 -4.39 -19.13 29.79
C ALA A 741 -3.74 -20.31 30.49
N PHE A 742 -2.43 -20.22 30.76
CA PHE A 742 -1.73 -21.08 31.70
C PHE A 742 -1.86 -20.52 33.12
N ASP A 743 -1.90 -21.40 34.14
CA ASP A 743 -1.82 -21.02 35.54
C ASP A 743 -0.39 -21.15 36.10
N ASP A 744 -0.19 -20.77 37.37
CA ASP A 744 1.10 -20.83 38.09
C ASP A 744 1.77 -22.22 38.09
N ALA A 745 1.00 -23.28 37.81
CA ALA A 745 1.49 -24.66 37.72
C ALA A 745 1.69 -25.12 36.25
N GLY A 746 1.63 -24.19 35.28
CA GLY A 746 1.77 -24.46 33.85
C GLY A 746 0.59 -25.22 33.24
N LEU A 747 -0.57 -25.24 33.90
CA LEU A 747 -1.74 -25.96 33.46
C LEU A 747 -2.65 -25.04 32.64
N VAL A 748 -3.09 -25.49 31.46
CA VAL A 748 -3.99 -24.68 30.63
C VAL A 748 -5.44 -24.76 31.12
N ARG A 749 -6.08 -23.58 31.19
CA ARG A 749 -7.54 -23.39 31.22
C ARG A 749 -7.94 -22.75 29.89
N MET A 750 -8.96 -23.31 29.23
CA MET A 750 -9.44 -22.83 27.94
C MET A 750 -10.97 -22.84 27.87
N ASN A 751 -11.54 -21.81 27.27
CA ASN A 751 -12.96 -21.64 27.01
C ASN A 751 -13.16 -21.32 25.52
N VAL A 752 -14.07 -22.05 24.86
CA VAL A 752 -14.47 -21.78 23.48
C VAL A 752 -15.99 -21.77 23.37
N THR A 753 -16.53 -20.77 22.67
CA THR A 753 -17.92 -20.71 22.22
C THR A 753 -17.97 -20.49 20.72
N GLY A 754 -18.99 -21.00 20.04
CA GLY A 754 -19.19 -20.79 18.61
C GLY A 754 -20.36 -21.62 18.07
N PRO A 755 -20.70 -21.46 16.78
CA PRO A 755 -21.73 -22.25 16.10
C PRO A 755 -21.34 -23.72 15.93
N GLU A 756 -22.31 -24.58 15.64
CA GLU A 756 -22.05 -26.00 15.32
C GLU A 756 -21.06 -26.15 14.15
N GLY A 757 -20.21 -27.18 14.21
CA GLY A 757 -19.17 -27.47 13.23
C GLY A 757 -17.73 -27.28 13.72
N GLY A 758 -17.53 -26.81 14.96
CA GLY A 758 -16.21 -26.58 15.54
C GLY A 758 -15.48 -27.84 16.01
N LEU A 759 -14.15 -27.81 15.89
CA LEU A 759 -13.18 -28.70 16.52
C LEU A 759 -12.19 -27.86 17.35
N VAL A 760 -11.78 -28.34 18.53
CA VAL A 760 -10.91 -27.56 19.44
C VAL A 760 -9.67 -28.38 19.84
N TYR A 761 -8.51 -27.74 19.78
CA TYR A 761 -7.21 -28.27 20.17
C TYR A 761 -6.66 -27.44 21.33
N LEU A 762 -5.81 -28.06 22.16
CA LEU A 762 -5.09 -27.35 23.21
C LEU A 762 -4.00 -26.45 22.60
N PRO A 763 -3.57 -25.36 23.27
CA PRO A 763 -2.43 -24.56 22.84
C PRO A 763 -1.13 -25.37 22.80
N GLU A 764 -0.38 -25.27 21.70
CA GLU A 764 0.89 -25.98 21.52
C GLU A 764 2.08 -25.00 21.40
N PRO A 765 3.22 -25.26 22.06
CA PRO A 765 3.45 -26.33 23.05
C PRO A 765 2.72 -26.08 24.38
N LEU A 766 2.41 -27.18 25.08
CA LEU A 766 1.98 -27.19 26.49
C LEU A 766 3.19 -27.05 27.42
N LEU A 767 3.07 -26.28 28.50
CA LEU A 767 4.16 -26.06 29.46
C LEU A 767 4.45 -27.28 30.35
N VAL A 768 3.46 -28.16 30.58
CA VAL A 768 3.62 -29.41 31.36
C VAL A 768 3.04 -30.60 30.57
N PRO A 769 3.76 -31.74 30.45
CA PRO A 769 3.44 -32.82 29.51
C PRO A 769 2.00 -33.39 29.56
N PHE A 770 1.52 -33.85 28.39
CA PHE A 770 0.17 -34.39 28.24
C PHE A 770 -0.05 -35.72 29.00
N ASN A 771 0.97 -36.58 29.05
CA ASN A 771 0.96 -37.82 29.84
C ASN A 771 0.93 -37.58 31.36
N GLU A 772 1.21 -36.36 31.81
CA GLU A 772 1.09 -35.91 33.21
C GLU A 772 -0.22 -35.13 33.44
N SER A 773 -1.14 -35.14 32.47
CA SER A 773 -2.39 -34.38 32.47
C SER A 773 -3.61 -35.27 32.71
N THR A 774 -4.59 -34.75 33.47
CA THR A 774 -5.99 -35.20 33.37
C THR A 774 -6.79 -34.12 32.66
N VAL A 775 -7.31 -34.41 31.47
CA VAL A 775 -8.17 -33.48 30.72
C VAL A 775 -9.62 -33.62 31.21
N THR A 776 -10.25 -32.49 31.55
CA THR A 776 -11.69 -32.41 31.78
C THR A 776 -12.36 -31.43 30.82
N VAL A 777 -13.56 -31.77 30.38
CA VAL A 777 -14.42 -31.05 29.45
C VAL A 777 -15.75 -30.79 30.13
N ASN A 778 -16.16 -29.54 30.29
CA ASN A 778 -17.42 -29.17 30.95
C ASN A 778 -17.58 -29.80 32.36
N GLY A 779 -16.45 -30.12 33.02
CA GLY A 779 -16.39 -30.79 34.32
C GLY A 779 -16.25 -32.32 34.27
N GLU A 780 -16.41 -32.97 33.12
CA GLU A 780 -16.29 -34.43 32.95
C GLU A 780 -14.89 -34.82 32.45
N ALA A 781 -14.29 -35.89 33.00
CA ALA A 781 -12.97 -36.35 32.57
C ALA A 781 -13.05 -37.09 31.22
N VAL A 782 -12.20 -36.71 30.26
CA VAL A 782 -12.21 -37.28 28.90
C VAL A 782 -10.93 -38.07 28.64
N THR A 783 -11.08 -39.30 28.13
CA THR A 783 -9.96 -40.11 27.68
C THR A 783 -9.45 -39.60 26.34
N ALA A 784 -8.28 -38.97 26.35
CA ALA A 784 -7.54 -38.56 25.17
C ALA A 784 -6.14 -39.20 25.20
N THR A 785 -5.58 -39.51 24.04
CA THR A 785 -4.37 -40.34 23.87
C THR A 785 -3.11 -39.50 23.67
N SER A 786 -1.97 -39.97 24.16
CA SER A 786 -0.66 -39.31 24.02
C SER A 786 -0.25 -39.02 22.58
N ASP A 787 -0.65 -39.89 21.67
CA ASP A 787 -0.15 -39.94 20.30
C ASP A 787 -0.84 -38.89 19.40
N ASP A 788 -1.87 -38.22 19.95
CA ASP A 788 -2.65 -37.19 19.28
C ASP A 788 -3.38 -36.35 20.35
N PRO A 789 -2.89 -35.14 20.74
CA PRO A 789 -3.43 -34.34 21.86
C PRO A 789 -4.78 -33.66 21.54
N LYS A 790 -5.60 -34.31 20.71
CA LYS A 790 -6.92 -33.87 20.27
C LYS A 790 -7.96 -34.18 21.34
N VAL A 791 -8.73 -33.18 21.72
CA VAL A 791 -10.01 -33.38 22.40
C VAL A 791 -11.10 -33.15 21.35
N HIS A 792 -11.71 -34.23 20.84
CA HIS A 792 -12.72 -34.13 19.78
C HIS A 792 -14.05 -33.54 20.30
N LEU A 793 -14.04 -32.22 20.50
CA LEU A 793 -15.15 -31.42 21.01
C LEU A 793 -16.10 -31.04 19.89
N GLN A 794 -17.15 -31.85 19.67
CA GLN A 794 -18.32 -31.36 18.94
C GLN A 794 -19.03 -30.29 19.79
N ALA A 795 -18.72 -29.02 19.52
CA ALA A 795 -19.31 -27.89 20.22
C ALA A 795 -20.84 -27.83 20.02
N ARG A 796 -21.60 -28.28 21.02
CA ARG A 796 -23.08 -28.20 21.06
C ARG A 796 -23.64 -27.12 22.00
N ASN A 797 -22.80 -26.59 22.91
CA ASN A 797 -22.97 -25.32 23.62
C ASN A 797 -21.84 -25.19 24.66
N GLY A 798 -20.77 -24.46 24.33
CA GLY A 798 -19.62 -24.21 25.21
C GLY A 798 -18.71 -25.42 25.44
N ALA A 799 -17.40 -25.15 25.50
CA ALA A 799 -16.39 -26.13 25.91
C ALA A 799 -15.42 -25.50 26.93
N TYR A 800 -15.58 -25.88 28.20
CA TYR A 800 -14.64 -25.60 29.29
C TYR A 800 -13.60 -26.73 29.34
N LEU A 801 -12.41 -26.46 28.84
CA LEU A 801 -11.24 -27.32 28.99
C LEU A 801 -10.49 -26.92 30.26
N THR A 802 -10.51 -27.80 31.24
CA THR A 802 -9.75 -27.64 32.50
C THR A 802 -8.88 -28.86 32.77
N ARG A 803 -7.60 -28.65 33.05
CA ARG A 803 -6.72 -29.72 33.54
C ARG A 803 -6.99 -29.95 35.04
N ALA A 804 -7.14 -31.21 35.42
CA ALA A 804 -7.25 -31.62 36.82
C ALA A 804 -5.91 -32.16 37.35
N TRP A 805 -5.70 -31.98 38.65
CA TRP A 805 -4.51 -32.43 39.38
C TRP A 805 -4.39 -33.96 39.40
N ALA A 806 -3.15 -34.46 39.45
CA ALA A 806 -2.90 -35.89 39.63
C ALA A 806 -3.51 -36.39 40.96
N GLN A 807 -4.27 -37.49 40.89
CA GLN A 807 -4.70 -38.21 42.09
C GLN A 807 -3.64 -39.24 42.47
N ASP A 808 -3.28 -39.30 43.76
CA ASP A 808 -2.54 -40.43 44.32
C ASP A 808 -3.30 -41.75 44.09
N PRO A 809 -2.60 -42.88 43.83
CA PRO A 809 -3.24 -44.15 43.51
C PRO A 809 -3.91 -44.79 44.75
N VAL A 810 -5.21 -44.54 44.92
CA VAL A 810 -6.04 -45.18 45.96
C VAL A 810 -6.69 -46.46 45.43
N ASN A 811 -6.49 -47.57 46.14
CA ASN A 811 -7.06 -48.88 45.78
C ASN A 811 -8.59 -48.88 45.78
N LEU A 812 -9.19 -49.33 44.68
CA LEU A 812 -10.63 -49.56 44.56
C LEU A 812 -11.07 -50.79 45.38
N ILE A 813 -11.98 -50.58 46.33
CA ILE A 813 -12.83 -51.63 46.92
C ILE A 813 -14.28 -51.35 46.51
N SER A 814 -14.99 -52.40 46.09
CA SER A 814 -16.29 -52.29 45.42
C SER A 814 -17.47 -52.02 46.37
N GLY A 815 -18.39 -51.16 45.93
CA GLY A 815 -19.71 -50.97 46.54
C GLY A 815 -20.71 -50.49 45.50
N GLN A 816 -21.83 -51.20 45.34
CA GLN A 816 -22.92 -50.80 44.43
C GLN A 816 -23.94 -49.90 45.14
N HIS A 817 -24.49 -48.92 44.44
CA HIS A 817 -25.87 -48.47 44.66
C HIS A 817 -26.51 -47.90 43.38
N ARG A 818 -27.82 -47.65 43.41
CA ARG A 818 -28.70 -47.36 42.26
C ARG A 818 -29.08 -45.87 42.15
N PRO A 819 -29.52 -45.38 40.97
CA PRO A 819 -29.68 -43.95 40.69
C PRO A 819 -30.94 -43.30 41.29
N GLY A 820 -30.88 -41.97 41.43
CA GLY A 820 -32.02 -41.08 41.68
C GLY A 820 -32.30 -40.14 40.49
N PRO A 821 -33.42 -39.39 40.50
CA PRO A 821 -33.92 -38.65 39.32
C PRO A 821 -33.23 -37.30 39.09
N ALA A 822 -33.31 -36.81 37.84
CA ALA A 822 -32.72 -35.54 37.40
C ALA A 822 -33.61 -34.31 37.74
N PRO A 823 -33.02 -33.14 38.05
CA PRO A 823 -33.70 -31.85 38.16
C PRO A 823 -33.91 -31.17 36.77
N PRO A 824 -34.79 -30.17 36.65
CA PRO A 824 -35.20 -29.59 35.37
C PRO A 824 -34.22 -28.54 34.80
N GLN A 825 -34.37 -28.26 33.51
CA GLN A 825 -33.63 -27.22 32.77
C GLN A 825 -33.98 -25.81 33.26
N GLY A 826 -32.97 -24.93 33.37
CA GLY A 826 -33.17 -23.49 33.56
C GLY A 826 -32.24 -22.83 34.58
N SER A 827 -30.98 -22.59 34.19
CA SER A 827 -30.06 -21.77 34.99
C SER A 827 -29.07 -20.99 34.12
N LYS A 828 -28.89 -19.69 34.42
CA LYS A 828 -27.66 -18.98 34.06
C LYS A 828 -26.59 -19.45 35.05
N GLY A 829 -25.52 -20.07 34.56
CA GLY A 829 -24.47 -20.64 35.41
C GLY A 829 -23.59 -19.58 36.05
N TYR A 830 -23.63 -19.46 37.38
CA TYR A 830 -22.57 -18.83 38.15
C TYR A 830 -21.56 -19.89 38.58
N LEU A 831 -20.26 -19.64 38.36
CA LEU A 831 -19.19 -20.58 38.69
C LEU A 831 -18.84 -20.50 40.19
N THR A 832 -19.31 -21.48 40.98
CA THR A 832 -19.05 -21.54 42.42
C THR A 832 -17.89 -22.47 42.75
N LEU A 833 -16.73 -21.90 43.09
CA LEU A 833 -15.58 -22.66 43.61
C LEU A 833 -15.92 -23.27 44.99
N SER A 834 -15.86 -24.60 45.10
CA SER A 834 -16.19 -25.35 46.31
C SER A 834 -14.97 -26.06 46.88
N PHE A 835 -14.41 -25.55 47.98
CA PHE A 835 -13.31 -26.20 48.70
C PHE A 835 -13.87 -27.26 49.67
N LYS A 836 -13.29 -28.48 49.68
CA LYS A 836 -13.49 -29.42 50.79
C LYS A 836 -12.51 -29.10 51.93
N PRO A 837 -12.98 -28.85 53.16
CA PRO A 837 -12.10 -28.74 54.30
C PRO A 837 -11.67 -30.15 54.76
N ASP A 838 -10.46 -30.56 54.40
CA ASP A 838 -9.54 -31.30 55.29
C ASP A 838 -8.21 -31.60 54.58
N SER A 839 -7.24 -30.69 54.73
CA SER A 839 -5.82 -30.96 54.43
C SER A 839 -4.94 -30.07 55.31
N LEU A 840 -3.85 -30.65 55.83
CA LEU A 840 -2.94 -30.00 56.78
C LEU A 840 -2.19 -28.80 56.17
N ILE A 841 -2.20 -28.66 54.84
CA ILE A 841 -1.54 -27.59 54.07
C ILE A 841 -2.20 -26.22 54.35
N ALA A 842 -3.52 -26.16 54.51
CA ALA A 842 -4.23 -24.93 54.86
C ALA A 842 -3.77 -24.33 56.21
N ARG A 843 -3.33 -25.18 57.16
CA ARG A 843 -2.75 -24.76 58.43
C ARG A 843 -1.31 -24.23 58.33
N ARG A 844 -0.62 -24.40 57.19
CA ARG A 844 0.70 -23.78 56.97
C ARG A 844 0.59 -22.40 56.34
N PHE A 845 -0.29 -22.20 55.36
CA PHE A 845 -0.48 -20.87 54.74
C PHE A 845 -0.91 -19.80 55.75
N ILE A 846 -1.87 -20.11 56.64
CA ILE A 846 -2.32 -19.18 57.69
C ILE A 846 -1.19 -18.84 58.70
N ASN A 847 -0.21 -19.73 58.90
CA ASN A 847 0.91 -19.48 59.82
C ASN A 847 2.10 -18.76 59.17
N ALA A 848 2.18 -18.70 57.84
CA ALA A 848 3.19 -17.93 57.13
C ALA A 848 2.82 -16.43 57.04
N PHE A 849 1.53 -16.12 56.89
CA PHE A 849 1.05 -14.74 56.71
C PHE A 849 0.82 -13.96 58.03
N ILE A 850 1.24 -14.51 59.18
CA ILE A 850 1.13 -13.89 60.52
C ILE A 850 2.54 -13.58 61.11
N ARG A 851 3.59 -13.68 60.29
CA ARG A 851 4.94 -13.21 60.64
C ARG A 851 5.46 -12.24 59.57
N ASP A 852 6.21 -11.26 60.06
CA ASP A 852 7.06 -10.34 59.30
C ASP A 852 6.37 -9.22 58.47
N THR A 853 5.31 -8.61 59.04
CA THR A 853 5.10 -7.14 59.17
C THR A 853 3.83 -6.90 60.01
N LEU A 854 3.73 -5.97 60.98
CA LEU A 854 4.48 -4.74 61.32
C LEU A 854 4.76 -4.63 62.84
N PRO A 855 5.78 -3.85 63.24
CA PRO A 855 5.75 -2.97 64.42
C PRO A 855 5.58 -1.49 63.96
N TYR A 856 4.92 -0.56 64.66
CA TYR A 856 4.51 -0.47 66.07
C TYR A 856 3.09 0.09 66.24
N ILE A 857 2.48 -0.12 67.42
CA ILE A 857 1.38 0.69 67.97
C ILE A 857 1.77 1.12 69.41
N VAL A 858 1.33 2.31 69.84
CA VAL A 858 1.29 2.74 71.25
C VAL A 858 -0.15 3.09 71.64
N VAL A 859 -0.51 2.92 72.91
CA VAL A 859 -1.88 2.62 73.39
C VAL A 859 -2.71 3.85 73.81
N GLY A 860 -4.04 3.81 73.61
CA GLY A 860 -4.96 4.88 74.04
C GLY A 860 -6.47 4.53 74.14
N SER A 861 -6.87 3.70 75.12
CA SER A 861 -8.15 3.67 75.88
C SER A 861 -9.57 3.87 75.24
N PHE A 862 -10.43 2.84 75.44
CA PHE A 862 -11.91 2.74 75.66
C PHE A 862 -12.80 4.01 75.93
N PRO A 863 -14.17 3.97 75.81
CA PRO A 863 -15.11 2.81 75.75
C PRO A 863 -16.33 2.85 74.74
N MET A 864 -17.19 1.82 74.84
CA MET A 864 -18.54 1.47 74.25
C MET A 864 -19.70 2.49 74.55
N PRO A 865 -21.00 2.35 74.10
CA PRO A 865 -21.75 1.17 73.55
C PRO A 865 -22.84 1.34 72.43
N ASP A 866 -23.29 0.19 71.89
CA ASP A 866 -24.63 -0.30 71.41
C ASP A 866 -25.85 0.62 71.07
N LEU A 867 -26.64 0.24 70.03
CA LEU A 867 -28.01 -0.34 70.20
C LEU A 867 -28.80 -0.79 68.93
N ASN A 868 -29.61 -1.84 69.13
CA ASN A 868 -30.45 -2.72 68.28
C ASN A 868 -31.67 -2.18 67.45
N TYR A 869 -31.91 -2.74 66.24
CA TYR A 869 -33.17 -3.35 65.65
C TYR A 869 -34.56 -2.59 65.63
N PRO A 870 -35.71 -3.09 65.04
CA PRO A 870 -36.01 -4.26 64.16
C PRO A 870 -37.00 -4.11 62.93
N SER A 871 -36.86 -5.02 61.94
CA SER A 871 -37.86 -5.82 61.14
C SER A 871 -39.25 -5.35 60.56
N LEU A 872 -39.44 -5.58 59.23
CA LEU A 872 -40.51 -6.38 58.51
C LEU A 872 -42.03 -6.01 58.60
N PRO A 873 -42.96 -6.62 57.79
CA PRO A 873 -42.93 -7.14 56.38
C PRO A 873 -44.19 -6.80 55.51
N SER A 874 -44.20 -7.12 54.19
CA SER A 874 -45.33 -7.76 53.44
C SER A 874 -45.05 -7.99 51.93
N GLU A 875 -45.99 -8.66 51.23
CA GLU A 875 -45.88 -9.36 49.92
C GLU A 875 -46.20 -8.47 48.68
N GLY A 876 -45.87 -8.91 47.46
CA GLY A 876 -46.36 -8.30 46.20
C GLY A 876 -45.79 -8.86 44.89
N PHE A 877 -46.65 -9.18 43.90
CA PHE A 877 -46.32 -9.84 42.62
C PHE A 877 -46.08 -8.86 41.43
N PHE A 878 -45.23 -9.29 40.47
CA PHE A 878 -45.26 -9.11 38.99
C PHE A 878 -45.80 -7.83 38.30
N GLY A 879 -45.02 -7.34 37.32
CA GLY A 879 -45.44 -6.46 36.19
C GLY A 879 -44.30 -5.54 35.74
N THR A 880 -43.56 -5.74 34.63
CA THR A 880 -43.87 -5.62 33.18
C THR A 880 -43.99 -4.19 32.63
N GLU A 881 -43.08 -3.89 31.69
CA GLU A 881 -43.12 -2.88 30.61
C GLU A 881 -42.79 -1.38 30.82
N GLN A 882 -41.95 -0.91 29.88
CA GLN A 882 -41.86 0.40 29.21
C GLN A 882 -41.52 1.71 29.97
N ASN A 883 -40.34 2.24 29.59
CA ASN A 883 -40.02 3.63 29.23
C ASN A 883 -40.89 4.79 29.78
N HIS A 884 -40.26 5.74 30.49
CA HIS A 884 -39.69 6.93 29.84
C HIS A 884 -38.72 7.72 30.74
N GLN A 885 -38.03 8.68 30.12
CA GLN A 885 -37.01 9.57 30.70
C GLN A 885 -37.51 10.44 31.85
N GLN A 886 -36.58 10.88 32.73
CA GLN A 886 -36.68 12.20 33.34
C GLN A 886 -35.29 12.87 33.49
N TYR A 887 -35.27 14.19 33.41
CA TYR A 887 -34.08 15.05 33.57
C TYR A 887 -33.55 14.98 35.04
N SER A 888 -32.28 15.27 35.35
CA SER A 888 -31.77 16.65 35.39
C SER A 888 -30.42 16.76 36.15
N THR A 889 -29.86 17.99 36.13
CA THR A 889 -28.87 18.58 37.06
C THR A 889 -27.43 18.07 37.07
N GLU A 890 -26.51 19.01 36.79
CA GLU A 890 -25.09 18.96 37.11
C GLU A 890 -24.80 19.10 38.62
N THR A 891 -23.50 19.06 38.93
CA THR A 891 -22.79 19.50 40.15
C THR A 891 -22.77 18.53 41.32
N LYS A 892 -21.68 18.42 42.10
CA LYS A 892 -20.21 18.53 41.87
C LYS A 892 -19.57 18.27 43.25
N HIS A 893 -18.25 18.07 43.30
CA HIS A 893 -17.41 18.11 44.50
C HIS A 893 -17.61 16.96 45.54
N GLU A 894 -16.62 16.59 46.37
CA GLU A 894 -15.14 16.68 46.32
C GLU A 894 -14.55 15.88 47.50
N VAL A 895 -13.21 15.80 47.59
CA VAL A 895 -12.40 15.30 48.74
C VAL A 895 -12.50 13.78 48.99
N ALA A 896 -11.48 12.92 48.82
CA ALA A 896 -10.02 12.96 48.94
C ALA A 896 -9.45 12.66 50.37
N PHE A 897 -8.11 12.62 50.46
CA PHE A 897 -7.25 12.06 51.52
C PHE A 897 -7.08 10.52 51.53
N GLY A 898 -5.87 9.96 51.69
CA GLY A 898 -4.54 10.57 51.48
C GLY A 898 -3.40 10.06 52.38
N ILE A 899 -2.24 9.85 51.75
CA ILE A 899 -0.87 10.20 52.23
C ILE A 899 -0.40 9.60 53.57
N GLU A 900 0.74 8.91 53.52
CA GLU A 900 1.86 9.29 54.41
C GLU A 900 3.20 9.25 53.66
N GLN A 901 4.13 10.12 54.06
CA GLN A 901 5.47 10.28 53.48
C GLN A 901 6.52 9.75 54.46
N ASN A 902 7.80 9.76 54.06
CA ASN A 902 8.83 10.09 55.03
C ASN A 902 9.89 11.04 54.44
N HIS A 903 10.39 11.95 55.28
CA HIS A 903 11.18 13.12 54.90
C HIS A 903 12.60 13.05 55.49
N GLN A 904 13.54 13.78 54.87
CA GLN A 904 14.53 14.54 55.64
C GLN A 904 14.61 15.99 55.13
N GLN A 905 14.95 16.90 56.05
CA GLN A 905 15.21 18.33 55.85
C GLN A 905 16.68 18.60 56.23
N TYR A 906 17.38 19.65 55.77
CA TYR A 906 17.43 21.05 56.29
C TYR A 906 18.61 21.77 55.57
N SER A 907 18.80 23.10 55.51
CA SER A 907 17.95 24.28 55.76
C SER A 907 18.62 25.59 55.28
N ILE A 908 17.85 26.52 54.72
CA ILE A 908 17.90 28.00 54.89
C ILE A 908 19.29 28.70 55.00
N GLN A 909 19.66 29.58 54.04
CA GLN A 909 19.98 31.03 54.28
C GLN A 909 20.22 31.82 52.96
N THR A 910 20.53 33.13 53.05
CA THR A 910 20.14 34.19 52.07
C THR A 910 21.27 35.14 51.60
N MET A 911 20.95 35.98 50.58
CA MET A 911 21.68 37.19 50.08
C MET A 911 22.92 36.95 49.19
N HIS A 912 23.29 37.79 48.19
CA HIS A 912 22.76 39.11 47.72
C HIS A 912 22.97 39.33 46.19
N ASP A 913 21.95 39.88 45.50
CA ASP A 913 21.87 40.86 44.38
C ASP A 913 22.75 40.91 43.08
N PHE A 914 22.11 41.56 42.08
CA PHE A 914 22.59 42.24 40.86
C PHE A 914 22.77 41.45 39.54
N SER A 915 22.83 42.21 38.42
CA SER A 915 22.04 41.90 37.20
C SER A 915 22.63 42.36 35.85
N SER A 916 22.52 41.50 34.81
CA SER A 916 22.64 41.83 33.36
C SER A 916 24.04 42.27 32.86
N PRO A 917 24.36 42.34 31.53
CA PRO A 917 23.72 41.80 30.31
C PRO A 917 24.68 40.88 29.48
N ALA A 918 24.39 40.69 28.17
CA ALA A 918 25.03 39.73 27.23
C ALA A 918 26.34 40.21 26.51
N VAL A 919 26.87 39.34 25.61
CA VAL A 919 27.69 39.58 24.37
C VAL A 919 29.09 38.90 24.26
N ALA A 920 29.20 37.98 23.27
CA ALA A 920 30.29 37.60 22.34
C ALA A 920 31.74 37.11 22.72
N ASN A 921 32.17 36.10 21.93
CA ASN A 921 33.48 35.47 21.63
C ASN A 921 34.82 36.24 21.77
N GLN A 922 35.93 35.50 21.98
CA GLN A 922 37.19 35.62 21.19
C GLN A 922 38.19 34.43 21.25
N TYR A 923 39.31 34.53 20.49
CA TYR A 923 40.31 33.51 20.09
C TYR A 923 41.59 33.45 20.99
N LEU A 924 42.59 32.58 20.70
CA LEU A 924 43.94 32.99 20.14
C LEU A 924 45.09 31.93 20.12
N LEU A 925 45.71 31.71 18.94
CA LEU A 925 47.17 31.58 18.62
C LEU A 925 48.05 30.47 19.29
N PRO A 926 49.38 30.29 18.97
CA PRO A 926 50.34 31.02 18.07
C PRO A 926 51.07 30.11 17.02
N THR A 927 52.04 30.45 16.14
CA THR A 927 52.79 31.67 15.64
C THR A 927 53.34 31.35 14.20
N HIS A 928 54.36 31.93 13.49
CA HIS A 928 55.49 32.86 13.77
C HIS A 928 55.95 33.72 12.53
N ARG A 929 57.24 34.11 12.45
CA ARG A 929 57.96 34.96 11.46
C ARG A 929 58.86 34.07 10.52
N ILE A 930 59.63 34.47 9.47
CA ILE A 930 60.12 35.71 8.79
C ILE A 930 60.64 35.29 7.35
N ASN A 931 61.07 36.05 6.31
CA ASN A 931 61.54 37.44 6.06
C ASN A 931 61.59 37.85 4.54
N ALA A 932 61.94 39.14 4.28
CA ALA A 932 62.78 39.73 3.20
C ALA A 932 62.49 39.70 1.66
N LEU A 933 62.25 40.92 1.12
CA LEU A 933 62.70 41.55 -0.17
C LEU A 933 62.06 41.26 -1.56
N SER A 934 62.13 42.27 -2.44
CA SER A 934 61.67 42.39 -3.85
C SER A 934 62.87 42.79 -4.77
N PRO A 935 62.80 43.05 -6.12
CA PRO A 935 61.65 43.20 -7.06
C PRO A 935 61.86 42.64 -8.51
N SER A 936 61.03 43.11 -9.49
CA SER A 936 61.23 43.20 -10.97
C SER A 936 60.89 42.02 -11.93
N ALA A 937 60.77 42.35 -13.23
CA ALA A 937 60.39 41.53 -14.42
C ALA A 937 61.59 41.45 -15.45
N PRO A 938 61.56 40.82 -16.67
CA PRO A 938 60.46 40.60 -17.64
C PRO A 938 60.51 39.26 -18.46
N MET A 939 59.96 39.23 -19.69
CA MET A 939 59.97 38.16 -20.74
C MET A 939 61.37 37.97 -21.43
N PRO A 940 61.62 37.10 -22.48
CA PRO A 940 60.74 36.29 -23.36
C PRO A 940 61.24 34.90 -23.89
N ASP A 941 60.49 34.33 -24.87
CA ASP A 941 60.95 33.70 -26.15
C ASP A 941 61.17 32.17 -26.44
N LEU A 942 60.53 31.75 -27.57
CA LEU A 942 60.98 30.93 -28.73
C LEU A 942 61.16 29.38 -28.72
N ASN A 943 60.39 28.73 -29.62
CA ASN A 943 60.81 27.99 -30.86
C ASN A 943 60.31 26.56 -31.19
N TYR A 944 60.11 26.35 -32.50
CA TYR A 944 59.72 25.18 -33.32
C TYR A 944 60.87 24.13 -33.48
N PRO A 945 60.75 22.95 -34.20
CA PRO A 945 59.80 22.58 -35.27
C PRO A 945 59.23 21.12 -35.36
N SER A 946 58.33 20.94 -36.33
CA SER A 946 57.75 19.71 -36.95
C SER A 946 58.75 19.03 -37.94
N PRO A 947 58.40 18.16 -38.94
CA PRO A 947 57.17 17.38 -39.31
C PRO A 947 57.56 15.86 -39.60
N PRO A 948 57.08 15.05 -40.59
CA PRO A 948 55.91 15.10 -41.51
C PRO A 948 55.10 13.77 -41.76
N SER A 949 53.90 13.94 -42.37
CA SER A 949 53.22 13.18 -43.47
C SER A 949 53.04 11.64 -43.44
N GLU A 950 52.22 10.96 -44.27
CA GLU A 950 51.33 11.28 -45.43
C GLU A 950 50.20 10.21 -45.52
N GLY A 951 48.92 10.49 -45.85
CA GLY A 951 48.31 10.35 -47.21
C GLY A 951 47.74 8.93 -47.53
N PHE A 952 46.75 8.67 -48.41
CA PHE A 952 45.67 9.46 -49.06
C PHE A 952 44.69 8.52 -49.85
N PHE A 953 43.44 8.94 -50.14
CA PHE A 953 42.41 8.33 -51.06
C PHE A 953 41.77 6.97 -50.70
N GLY A 954 40.52 6.63 -51.12
CA GLY A 954 39.48 7.42 -51.82
C GLY A 954 38.30 6.58 -52.44
N THR A 955 37.24 7.26 -52.93
CA THR A 955 36.08 6.78 -53.77
C THR A 955 35.08 5.76 -53.15
N GLU A 956 33.75 5.99 -53.02
CA GLU A 956 32.62 6.19 -53.98
C GLU A 956 31.97 4.88 -54.51
N GLN A 957 30.66 4.71 -54.82
CA GLN A 957 29.45 5.58 -54.84
C GLN A 957 28.10 4.77 -54.81
N ASN A 958 26.96 5.45 -54.54
CA ASN A 958 25.56 5.23 -55.02
C ASN A 958 24.60 4.07 -54.59
N HIS A 959 23.56 4.47 -53.83
CA HIS A 959 22.10 4.46 -54.12
C HIS A 959 21.32 3.30 -54.81
N GLN A 960 20.26 2.83 -54.11
CA GLN A 960 18.82 2.67 -54.51
C GLN A 960 18.18 1.39 -53.87
N GLN A 961 16.86 1.18 -53.74
CA GLN A 961 15.68 1.97 -53.30
C GLN A 961 14.48 0.97 -53.19
N TYR A 962 13.37 1.33 -52.52
CA TYR A 962 12.03 0.66 -52.52
C TYR A 962 11.75 -0.57 -51.62
N SER A 963 11.14 -0.28 -50.46
CA SER A 963 9.82 -0.74 -49.96
C SER A 963 9.33 -2.19 -50.09
N ILE A 964 8.77 -2.71 -48.99
CA ILE A 964 7.47 -3.43 -48.92
C ILE A 964 6.83 -3.12 -47.55
N GLU A 965 5.50 -3.09 -47.49
CA GLU A 965 4.72 -2.78 -46.28
C GLU A 965 4.46 -4.03 -45.42
N THR A 966 4.41 -3.87 -44.09
CA THR A 966 3.56 -4.71 -43.22
C THR A 966 3.08 -3.96 -41.97
N LYS A 967 1.76 -3.92 -41.83
CA LYS A 967 0.90 -3.76 -40.64
C LYS A 967 1.55 -3.29 -39.31
N HIS A 968 0.94 -2.28 -38.70
CA HIS A 968 1.13 -1.95 -37.29
C HIS A 968 0.37 -2.93 -36.38
N GLU A 969 1.01 -3.35 -35.29
CA GLU A 969 0.37 -3.84 -34.08
C GLU A 969 0.66 -2.79 -32.99
N VAL A 970 -0.38 -2.35 -32.27
CA VAL A 970 -0.25 -1.29 -31.25
C VAL A 970 -0.07 -1.95 -29.89
N ALA A 971 1.04 -1.64 -29.21
CA ALA A 971 1.33 -2.13 -27.88
C ALA A 971 0.72 -1.22 -26.81
N PHE A 972 0.15 -1.83 -25.76
CA PHE A 972 -0.25 -1.13 -24.55
C PHE A 972 0.90 -1.24 -23.54
N GLY A 973 1.59 -0.13 -23.26
CA GLY A 973 2.82 -0.14 -22.47
C GLY A 973 2.75 0.72 -21.22
N ILE A 974 2.69 0.09 -20.03
CA ILE A 974 3.26 0.74 -18.84
C ILE A 974 4.79 0.56 -18.95
N GLU A 975 5.41 1.34 -19.85
CA GLU A 975 6.86 1.32 -20.11
C GLU A 975 7.59 2.36 -19.24
N GLN A 976 8.04 1.94 -18.05
CA GLN A 976 9.15 2.64 -17.37
C GLN A 976 10.47 2.25 -18.04
N ASN A 977 11.36 3.21 -18.36
CA ASN A 977 12.61 2.91 -19.08
C ASN A 977 13.85 3.70 -18.62
N HIS A 978 14.59 3.10 -17.68
CA HIS A 978 16.06 2.98 -17.64
C HIS A 978 17.00 4.20 -17.91
N HIS A 979 17.62 4.64 -16.80
CA HIS A 979 19.08 4.56 -16.54
C HIS A 979 20.07 5.74 -16.75
N GLN A 980 20.78 5.98 -15.62
CA GLN A 980 22.23 6.25 -15.45
C GLN A 980 22.87 7.56 -15.96
N TYR A 981 23.35 8.33 -14.98
CA TYR A 981 24.38 9.36 -15.15
C TYR A 981 25.73 8.74 -15.57
N SER A 982 26.37 9.34 -16.58
CA SER A 982 27.84 9.38 -16.65
C SER A 982 28.31 10.75 -17.13
N THR A 983 29.40 11.25 -16.56
CA THR A 983 29.91 12.60 -16.83
C THR A 983 31.20 12.56 -17.64
N GLN A 984 31.21 13.14 -18.84
CA GLN A 984 32.45 13.58 -19.46
C GLN A 984 32.29 14.84 -20.33
N THR A 985 33.24 15.75 -20.13
CA THR A 985 33.43 17.07 -20.76
C THR A 985 34.46 16.91 -21.90
N ILE A 986 34.74 17.80 -22.87
CA ILE A 986 34.53 19.26 -23.03
C ILE A 986 34.51 19.63 -24.54
N HIS A 987 34.04 20.85 -24.85
CA HIS A 987 34.57 21.85 -25.81
C HIS A 987 33.78 22.22 -27.08
N ASP A 988 33.64 23.54 -27.24
CA ASP A 988 33.14 24.28 -28.39
C ASP A 988 34.00 24.12 -29.67
N PHE A 989 33.43 24.50 -30.82
CA PHE A 989 34.03 25.57 -31.63
C PHE A 989 33.06 26.24 -32.63
N SER A 990 32.93 27.57 -32.50
CA SER A 990 32.70 28.60 -33.53
C SER A 990 31.85 28.33 -34.80
N SER A 991 30.87 29.22 -35.02
CA SER A 991 30.43 29.63 -36.37
C SER A 991 31.57 30.26 -37.18
N PRO A 992 31.50 30.16 -38.52
CA PRO A 992 31.62 31.37 -39.35
C PRO A 992 30.37 31.60 -40.22
N ALA A 993 30.30 32.77 -40.84
CA ALA A 993 29.17 33.24 -41.65
C ALA A 993 29.57 33.44 -43.13
N VAL A 994 28.60 33.89 -43.95
CA VAL A 994 28.70 34.87 -45.07
C VAL A 994 27.84 34.50 -46.30
N ALA A 995 27.08 35.51 -46.74
CA ALA A 995 26.04 35.58 -47.76
C ALA A 995 26.44 35.28 -49.23
N ASN A 996 25.43 35.02 -50.08
CA ASN A 996 24.98 35.96 -51.15
C ASN A 996 23.69 35.46 -51.86
N GLN A 997 22.62 36.26 -51.95
CA GLN A 997 22.24 37.13 -53.08
C GLN A 997 22.03 36.44 -54.45
N TYR A 998 20.79 36.41 -54.99
CA TYR A 998 20.31 37.41 -55.98
C TYR A 998 18.88 37.16 -56.56
N LEU A 999 18.30 38.26 -57.09
CA LEU A 999 17.28 38.37 -58.17
C LEU A 999 15.76 38.15 -57.91
N LEU A 1000 15.08 39.29 -57.84
CA LEU A 1000 13.71 39.62 -58.33
C LEU A 1000 13.62 39.52 -59.88
N PRO A 1001 12.48 39.73 -60.59
CA PRO A 1001 11.16 40.32 -60.20
C PRO A 1001 9.93 39.43 -60.61
N THR A 1002 8.63 39.75 -60.39
CA THR A 1002 7.86 40.96 -60.77
C THR A 1002 6.52 41.14 -60.04
N HIS A 1003 6.06 42.40 -60.07
CA HIS A 1003 4.76 43.01 -59.75
C HIS A 1003 3.47 42.22 -60.04
N GLY A 1004 2.31 42.57 -59.46
CA GLY A 1004 1.96 43.71 -58.59
C GLY A 1004 0.60 43.51 -57.87
N ILE A 1005 0.33 44.16 -56.74
CA ILE A 1005 -0.11 45.56 -56.52
C ILE A 1005 -1.64 45.73 -56.49
N ASN A 1006 -2.14 46.22 -55.33
CA ASN A 1006 -3.44 46.88 -55.07
C ASN A 1006 -4.76 46.06 -55.12
N THR A 1007 -5.84 46.43 -54.40
CA THR A 1007 -6.09 46.86 -52.99
C THR A 1007 -7.62 47.05 -52.79
N LEU A 1008 -8.06 47.35 -51.56
CA LEU A 1008 -9.36 47.96 -51.14
C LEU A 1008 -10.55 47.03 -50.82
N SER A 1009 -11.01 47.19 -49.57
CA SER A 1009 -12.35 46.90 -48.99
C SER A 1009 -13.39 47.97 -49.46
N PRO A 1010 -14.66 48.12 -48.97
CA PRO A 1010 -15.28 47.55 -47.74
C PRO A 1010 -16.80 47.18 -47.82
N SER A 1011 -17.42 46.99 -46.63
CA SER A 1011 -18.82 47.32 -46.24
C SER A 1011 -20.00 46.34 -46.46
N ALA A 1012 -20.95 46.41 -45.51
CA ALA A 1012 -22.27 45.74 -45.44
C ALA A 1012 -23.41 46.78 -45.76
N PRO A 1013 -24.75 46.63 -45.51
CA PRO A 1013 -25.48 45.77 -44.54
C PRO A 1013 -26.85 45.18 -45.03
N VAL A 1014 -27.71 44.79 -44.07
CA VAL A 1014 -29.03 44.07 -44.11
C VAL A 1014 -30.24 45.05 -44.17
N PRO A 1015 -31.41 44.72 -44.80
CA PRO A 1015 -32.68 44.53 -44.03
C PRO A 1015 -33.81 43.62 -44.64
N ASP A 1016 -34.84 43.39 -43.80
CA ASP A 1016 -36.04 42.51 -43.83
C ASP A 1016 -37.05 42.52 -45.02
N LEU A 1017 -37.93 41.49 -45.04
CA LEU A 1017 -39.33 41.50 -45.55
C LEU A 1017 -40.24 40.49 -44.77
N ASN A 1018 -41.58 40.60 -44.81
CA ASN A 1018 -42.47 40.12 -43.72
C ASN A 1018 -43.90 39.60 -44.14
N TYR A 1019 -44.41 38.51 -43.51
CA TYR A 1019 -45.82 37.98 -43.45
C TYR A 1019 -46.56 37.51 -44.76
N PRO A 1020 -47.77 36.85 -44.76
CA PRO A 1020 -48.68 36.35 -43.67
C PRO A 1020 -49.40 34.95 -43.79
N TYR A 1021 -49.76 34.36 -42.61
CA TYR A 1021 -50.98 33.56 -42.21
C TYR A 1021 -51.28 32.05 -42.56
N PRO A 1022 -52.09 31.31 -41.72
CA PRO A 1022 -52.30 29.82 -41.71
C PRO A 1022 -53.81 29.37 -41.83
N PRO A 1023 -54.27 28.11 -41.51
CA PRO A 1023 -54.61 27.64 -40.11
C PRO A 1023 -54.71 26.09 -39.76
N SER A 1024 -54.82 25.76 -38.44
CA SER A 1024 -55.40 24.52 -37.78
C SER A 1024 -54.74 23.12 -38.05
N GLU A 1025 -54.92 21.98 -37.31
CA GLU A 1025 -55.55 21.47 -36.04
C GLU A 1025 -54.85 20.09 -35.70
N GLY A 1026 -55.03 19.28 -34.63
CA GLY A 1026 -55.91 19.28 -33.43
C GLY A 1026 -55.82 17.99 -32.56
N PHE A 1027 -56.32 18.04 -31.30
CA PHE A 1027 -56.78 16.97 -30.34
C PHE A 1027 -55.95 15.75 -29.81
N PHE A 1028 -55.59 15.83 -28.52
CA PHE A 1028 -55.72 14.89 -27.36
C PHE A 1028 -55.72 13.34 -27.46
N GLY A 1029 -55.07 12.69 -26.47
CA GLY A 1029 -55.41 11.33 -25.99
C GLY A 1029 -54.44 10.73 -24.95
N THR A 1030 -54.83 10.64 -23.67
CA THR A 1030 -54.06 10.00 -22.57
C THR A 1030 -54.85 8.87 -21.91
N GLU A 1031 -54.20 7.78 -21.49
CA GLU A 1031 -54.56 7.09 -20.22
C GLU A 1031 -53.48 6.12 -19.70
N GLN A 1032 -53.56 5.80 -18.41
CA GLN A 1032 -52.73 4.81 -17.70
C GLN A 1032 -53.50 3.47 -17.60
N ASN A 1033 -52.82 2.34 -17.31
CA ASN A 1033 -53.02 1.67 -16.01
C ASN A 1033 -52.24 0.33 -15.76
N HIS A 1034 -51.74 0.25 -14.52
CA HIS A 1034 -51.73 -0.88 -13.57
C HIS A 1034 -51.13 -2.29 -13.82
N GLN A 1035 -50.33 -2.69 -12.81
CA GLN A 1035 -50.36 -3.97 -12.05
C GLN A 1035 -49.86 -5.25 -12.75
N GLN A 1036 -48.85 -5.98 -12.22
CA GLN A 1036 -48.60 -6.63 -10.90
C GLN A 1036 -48.88 -8.14 -10.95
N SER A 1037 -48.23 -8.88 -10.02
CA SER A 1037 -48.24 -10.34 -9.83
C SER A 1037 -47.66 -11.15 -11.01
N SER A 1038 -46.62 -11.98 -10.91
CA SER A 1038 -46.07 -12.89 -9.88
C SER A 1038 -46.57 -14.35 -9.97
N THR A 1039 -45.61 -15.27 -10.03
CA THR A 1039 -45.69 -16.67 -9.56
C THR A 1039 -46.86 -17.56 -10.05
N GLN A 1040 -46.57 -18.57 -10.88
CA GLN A 1040 -46.37 -19.93 -10.34
C GLN A 1040 -45.84 -20.97 -11.35
N THR A 1041 -45.33 -22.05 -10.77
CA THR A 1041 -44.79 -23.29 -11.34
C THR A 1041 -45.75 -24.12 -12.21
N MET A 1042 -45.22 -24.70 -13.29
CA MET A 1042 -45.19 -26.16 -13.54
C MET A 1042 -43.94 -26.44 -14.41
N HIS A 1043 -43.00 -27.33 -14.07
CA HIS A 1043 -43.05 -28.80 -13.92
C HIS A 1043 -43.28 -29.58 -15.23
N ASP A 1044 -42.40 -30.56 -15.42
CA ASP A 1044 -42.42 -31.71 -16.33
C ASP A 1044 -42.56 -31.46 -17.85
N PHE A 1045 -41.52 -31.85 -18.59
CA PHE A 1045 -41.55 -33.18 -19.22
C PHE A 1045 -40.14 -33.77 -19.37
N SER A 1046 -40.06 -35.11 -19.44
CA SER A 1046 -38.81 -35.87 -19.30
C SER A 1046 -38.53 -36.80 -20.48
N SER A 1047 -37.27 -37.23 -20.60
CA SER A 1047 -36.83 -38.43 -21.35
C SER A 1047 -36.89 -38.31 -22.90
N SER A 1048 -36.17 -39.11 -23.72
CA SER A 1048 -35.02 -39.99 -23.45
C SER A 1048 -34.24 -40.39 -24.73
N VAL A 1049 -32.98 -40.74 -24.51
CA VAL A 1049 -32.07 -41.63 -25.27
C VAL A 1049 -32.62 -42.36 -26.52
N VAL A 1050 -32.01 -42.10 -27.68
CA VAL A 1050 -31.71 -43.12 -28.73
C VAL A 1050 -30.34 -42.82 -29.35
N ALA A 1051 -29.55 -43.85 -29.67
CA ALA A 1051 -28.26 -43.72 -30.35
C ALA A 1051 -28.22 -44.55 -31.64
N ASN A 1052 -27.49 -44.13 -32.70
CA ASN A 1052 -26.88 -45.02 -33.71
C ASN A 1052 -25.96 -44.32 -34.76
N ARG A 1053 -24.76 -44.92 -34.96
CA ARG A 1053 -24.03 -45.17 -36.22
C ARG A 1053 -23.37 -44.04 -37.07
N HIS A 1054 -22.08 -44.27 -37.34
CA HIS A 1054 -21.32 -43.79 -38.51
C HIS A 1054 -21.86 -44.31 -39.85
N PRO A 1055 -21.36 -43.77 -40.98
CA PRO A 1055 -20.43 -44.58 -41.80
C PRO A 1055 -19.06 -43.92 -42.07
N ARG A 1056 -18.15 -44.67 -42.71
CA ARG A 1056 -16.76 -44.28 -43.05
C ARG A 1056 -16.60 -43.97 -44.54
N LEU A 1057 -15.50 -43.30 -44.91
CA LEU A 1057 -14.80 -43.55 -46.18
C LEU A 1057 -13.27 -43.60 -45.99
N ARG A 1058 -12.54 -44.11 -46.99
CA ARG A 1058 -11.09 -44.42 -46.97
C ARG A 1058 -10.45 -44.16 -48.33
N SER A 1059 -9.18 -43.75 -48.35
CA SER A 1059 -8.19 -44.15 -49.37
C SER A 1059 -6.75 -44.03 -48.82
N SER A 1060 -5.78 -44.73 -49.44
CA SER A 1060 -4.38 -44.82 -49.01
C SER A 1060 -3.47 -45.29 -50.17
N VAL A 1061 -2.21 -45.69 -49.90
CA VAL A 1061 -1.18 -46.25 -50.83
C VAL A 1061 -0.30 -45.19 -51.57
N SER A 1062 0.94 -45.50 -52.02
CA SER A 1062 2.20 -45.56 -51.23
C SER A 1062 3.47 -45.85 -52.08
N ALA A 1063 4.59 -45.16 -51.77
CA ALA A 1063 6.01 -45.59 -51.89
C ALA A 1063 6.67 -45.98 -53.25
N LYS A 1064 7.89 -45.42 -53.53
CA LYS A 1064 9.20 -46.16 -53.64
C LYS A 1064 10.42 -45.40 -54.26
N ARG A 1065 11.58 -45.52 -53.59
CA ARG A 1065 12.99 -45.71 -54.07
C ARG A 1065 13.87 -44.58 -54.72
N LYS A 1066 15.13 -44.56 -54.23
CA LYS A 1066 16.42 -44.02 -54.79
C LYS A 1066 16.97 -44.95 -55.92
N PRO A 1067 18.13 -44.73 -56.65
CA PRO A 1067 19.31 -43.88 -56.34
C PRO A 1067 20.12 -43.20 -57.51
N SER A 1068 21.10 -42.33 -57.19
CA SER A 1068 22.52 -42.37 -57.69
C SER A 1068 23.37 -41.14 -57.26
N LEU A 1069 24.71 -41.29 -57.33
CA LEU A 1069 25.82 -40.33 -57.06
C LEU A 1069 26.83 -40.47 -58.25
N PRO A 1070 27.93 -39.66 -58.47
CA PRO A 1070 28.79 -38.97 -57.47
C PRO A 1070 29.52 -37.65 -57.88
N LYS A 1071 30.44 -37.19 -56.99
CA LYS A 1071 31.50 -36.12 -57.08
C LYS A 1071 31.02 -34.69 -56.71
N LYS A 1072 31.56 -33.98 -55.69
CA LYS A 1072 32.94 -33.60 -55.25
C LYS A 1072 33.51 -32.38 -56.02
N LYS A 1073 34.09 -31.33 -55.40
CA LYS A 1073 34.32 -31.01 -53.96
C LYS A 1073 34.84 -29.55 -53.76
N GLN A 1074 34.36 -28.81 -52.76
CA GLN A 1074 35.16 -27.89 -51.92
C GLN A 1074 34.39 -27.53 -50.63
N VAL A 1075 35.07 -27.07 -49.57
CA VAL A 1075 34.54 -26.95 -48.18
C VAL A 1075 35.25 -25.80 -47.42
N PRO A 1076 34.53 -24.94 -46.65
CA PRO A 1076 35.14 -23.98 -45.73
C PRO A 1076 34.97 -24.33 -44.23
N ILE A 1077 36.10 -24.62 -43.57
CA ILE A 1077 36.48 -24.24 -42.19
C ILE A 1077 35.63 -24.72 -40.97
N LYS A 1078 34.29 -24.68 -40.96
CA LYS A 1078 33.51 -24.92 -39.72
C LYS A 1078 33.65 -26.35 -39.15
N ASP A 1079 34.00 -27.32 -40.00
CA ASP A 1079 34.19 -28.73 -39.60
C ASP A 1079 35.59 -29.07 -39.02
N GLN A 1080 36.56 -28.15 -39.02
CA GLN A 1080 37.92 -28.49 -38.56
C GLN A 1080 38.05 -28.58 -37.04
N ILE A 1081 37.27 -27.81 -36.28
CA ILE A 1081 37.31 -27.83 -34.80
C ILE A 1081 36.58 -29.08 -34.27
N TYR A 1082 35.45 -29.45 -34.86
CA TYR A 1082 34.64 -30.59 -34.39
C TYR A 1082 35.33 -31.95 -34.60
N ASN A 1083 36.19 -32.08 -35.61
CA ASN A 1083 36.96 -33.31 -35.85
C ASN A 1083 38.27 -33.39 -35.03
N ALA A 1084 38.78 -32.28 -34.50
CA ALA A 1084 39.99 -32.28 -33.65
C ALA A 1084 39.79 -32.98 -32.28
N LEU A 1085 38.54 -33.09 -31.82
CA LEU A 1085 38.18 -33.66 -30.52
C LEU A 1085 37.83 -35.17 -30.57
N LYS A 1086 37.96 -35.83 -31.73
CA LYS A 1086 37.36 -37.15 -31.96
C LYS A 1086 38.32 -38.34 -31.87
N ASP A 1087 39.61 -38.14 -32.13
CA ASP A 1087 40.61 -39.21 -32.29
C ASP A 1087 41.64 -39.30 -31.14
N ALA A 1088 41.32 -38.76 -29.95
CA ALA A 1088 42.12 -38.91 -28.73
C ALA A 1088 41.70 -40.20 -27.96
N PRO A 1089 42.63 -41.12 -27.60
CA PRO A 1089 42.24 -42.41 -27.02
C PRO A 1089 41.65 -42.35 -25.62
N ARG A 1090 40.62 -43.17 -25.35
CA ARG A 1090 40.17 -43.49 -24.00
C ARG A 1090 41.22 -44.37 -23.30
N HIS A 1091 41.78 -43.90 -22.19
CA HIS A 1091 41.82 -44.60 -20.88
C HIS A 1091 42.52 -43.72 -19.84
N ALA A 1092 42.30 -44.03 -18.56
CA ALA A 1092 42.54 -43.19 -17.38
C ALA A 1092 43.87 -42.40 -17.34
N ARG A 1093 43.75 -41.11 -16.99
CA ARG A 1093 44.83 -40.23 -16.51
C ARG A 1093 44.31 -39.37 -15.36
N THR A 1094 45.20 -38.93 -14.49
CA THR A 1094 44.84 -38.26 -13.21
C THR A 1094 44.84 -36.73 -13.33
N VAL A 1095 44.11 -36.06 -12.43
CA VAL A 1095 44.02 -34.58 -12.34
C VAL A 1095 45.40 -33.90 -12.36
N LYS A 1096 46.42 -34.57 -11.79
CA LYS A 1096 47.80 -34.07 -11.77
C LYS A 1096 48.37 -33.87 -13.18
N GLU A 1097 48.20 -34.83 -14.08
CA GLU A 1097 48.78 -34.78 -15.44
C GLU A 1097 48.18 -33.66 -16.30
N ILE A 1098 46.93 -33.27 -16.04
CA ILE A 1098 46.28 -32.12 -16.68
C ILE A 1098 46.89 -30.81 -16.19
N ASN A 1099 47.11 -30.69 -14.87
CA ASN A 1099 47.76 -29.52 -14.28
C ASN A 1099 49.22 -29.38 -14.71
N ASP A 1100 49.95 -30.51 -14.85
CA ASP A 1100 51.33 -30.51 -15.32
C ASP A 1100 51.42 -30.02 -16.79
N TRP A 1101 50.47 -30.39 -17.68
CA TRP A 1101 50.39 -29.88 -19.06
C TRP A 1101 50.11 -28.36 -19.15
N ILE A 1102 49.30 -27.83 -18.23
CA ILE A 1102 49.05 -26.38 -18.11
C ILE A 1102 50.31 -25.66 -17.59
N ALA A 1103 51.00 -26.27 -16.62
CA ALA A 1103 52.18 -25.70 -15.98
C ALA A 1103 53.39 -25.56 -16.91
N ASP A 1104 53.54 -26.42 -17.92
CA ASP A 1104 54.65 -26.33 -18.89
C ASP A 1104 54.44 -25.30 -20.00
N ASN A 1105 53.20 -24.92 -20.32
CA ASN A 1105 52.90 -23.96 -21.39
C ASN A 1105 52.84 -22.48 -20.94
N THR A 1106 53.05 -22.17 -19.65
CA THR A 1106 52.85 -20.81 -19.10
C THR A 1106 53.97 -20.32 -18.15
N LYS A 1107 55.22 -20.19 -18.64
CA LYS A 1107 56.33 -19.65 -17.82
C LYS A 1107 57.25 -18.63 -18.53
N ALA A 1108 56.95 -17.35 -18.35
CA ALA A 1108 57.95 -16.28 -18.17
C ALA A 1108 57.37 -15.13 -17.31
N ARG A 1109 58.17 -14.64 -16.36
CA ARG A 1109 57.95 -13.47 -15.47
C ARG A 1109 59.35 -12.81 -15.25
N PRO A 1110 59.61 -11.86 -14.32
CA PRO A 1110 58.72 -11.00 -13.51
C PRO A 1110 59.14 -9.51 -13.45
N CYS A 1111 58.28 -8.66 -12.86
CA CYS A 1111 58.69 -7.86 -11.69
C CYS A 1111 57.48 -7.51 -10.80
N ARG A 1112 57.70 -6.92 -9.62
CA ARG A 1112 56.69 -6.78 -8.55
C ARG A 1112 56.37 -5.32 -8.18
N THR A 1113 55.07 -5.05 -8.02
CA THR A 1113 54.52 -4.55 -6.74
C THR A 1113 53.04 -4.91 -6.64
N THR A 1114 52.58 -5.29 -5.45
CA THR A 1114 51.17 -5.58 -5.18
C THR A 1114 50.90 -5.29 -3.71
N VAL A 1115 49.89 -4.46 -3.42
CA VAL A 1115 49.31 -4.32 -2.08
C VAL A 1115 47.86 -4.75 -2.20
N SER A 1116 47.49 -5.83 -1.53
CA SER A 1116 46.13 -6.31 -1.41
C SER A 1116 45.72 -6.23 0.06
N TYR A 1117 44.62 -5.56 0.35
CA TYR A 1117 44.05 -5.54 1.69
C TYR A 1117 43.01 -6.66 1.82
N SER A 1118 43.40 -7.77 2.44
CA SER A 1118 42.51 -8.86 2.83
C SER A 1118 42.40 -8.94 4.35
N LEU A 1119 41.21 -8.72 4.89
CA LEU A 1119 40.94 -8.82 6.34
C LEU A 1119 40.61 -10.26 6.73
N ASN A 1120 41.65 -11.07 6.91
CA ASN A 1120 41.54 -12.36 7.60
C ASN A 1120 41.45 -12.13 9.11
N PHE A 1121 40.24 -12.16 9.67
CA PHE A 1121 40.07 -12.30 11.13
C PHE A 1121 40.40 -13.74 11.54
N ASN A 1122 41.46 -13.90 12.33
CA ASN A 1122 41.97 -15.19 12.74
C ASN A 1122 41.25 -15.68 14.01
N LEU A 1123 40.47 -16.76 13.90
CA LEU A 1123 39.63 -17.31 14.98
C LEU A 1123 40.46 -17.97 16.11
N ASN A 1124 41.06 -17.15 16.97
CA ASN A 1124 41.80 -17.59 18.18
C ASN A 1124 41.92 -16.48 19.26
N VAL A 1125 40.87 -15.65 19.41
CA VAL A 1125 40.93 -14.40 20.22
C VAL A 1125 40.45 -14.56 21.68
N PHE A 1126 39.68 -15.61 21.96
CA PHE A 1126 39.15 -15.91 23.30
C PHE A 1126 39.77 -17.18 23.89
N LYS A 1127 39.89 -17.24 25.21
CA LYS A 1127 40.19 -18.48 25.97
C LYS A 1127 39.26 -18.59 27.17
N PRO A 1128 38.79 -19.79 27.53
CA PRO A 1128 37.96 -19.98 28.70
C PRO A 1128 38.81 -19.92 29.97
N VAL A 1129 38.35 -19.15 30.96
CA VAL A 1129 38.86 -19.20 32.33
C VAL A 1129 37.64 -19.25 33.27
N ASN A 1130 37.53 -20.34 34.03
CA ASN A 1130 36.44 -20.57 35.00
C ASN A 1130 34.99 -20.44 34.47
N GLY A 1131 34.79 -20.67 33.17
CA GLY A 1131 33.45 -20.77 32.56
C GLY A 1131 33.03 -19.56 31.71
N GLU A 1132 33.74 -18.43 31.79
CA GLU A 1132 33.47 -17.26 30.96
C GLU A 1132 34.56 -17.03 29.89
N TRP A 1133 34.17 -16.32 28.82
CA TRP A 1133 35.00 -16.03 27.65
C TRP A 1133 35.52 -14.59 27.70
N VAL A 1134 36.83 -14.42 27.96
CA VAL A 1134 37.44 -13.09 28.11
C VAL A 1134 38.30 -12.73 26.90
N LEU A 1135 38.19 -11.48 26.46
CA LEU A 1135 38.88 -10.90 25.30
C LEU A 1135 40.27 -10.37 25.72
N THR A 1136 41.31 -10.61 24.92
CA THR A 1136 42.69 -10.24 25.29
C THR A 1136 43.10 -8.83 24.85
N GLU A 1137 43.84 -8.10 25.70
CA GLU A 1137 44.21 -6.68 25.51
C GLU A 1137 44.91 -6.38 24.17
N ALA A 1138 45.67 -7.35 23.64
CA ALA A 1138 46.35 -7.24 22.35
C ALA A 1138 45.37 -7.11 21.15
N ALA A 1139 44.17 -7.69 21.25
CA ALA A 1139 43.16 -7.58 20.20
C ALA A 1139 42.58 -6.15 20.11
N CYS A 1140 42.31 -5.52 21.26
CA CYS A 1140 41.78 -4.16 21.32
C CYS A 1140 42.72 -3.13 20.69
N ARG A 1141 44.05 -3.26 20.90
CA ARG A 1141 45.04 -2.35 20.28
C ARG A 1141 45.07 -2.46 18.75
N ASN A 1142 44.99 -3.69 18.22
CA ASN A 1142 45.01 -3.91 16.77
C ASN A 1142 43.72 -3.44 16.08
N GLY A 1143 42.56 -3.56 16.74
CA GLY A 1143 41.30 -2.98 16.25
C GLY A 1143 41.35 -1.44 16.19
N TRP A 1144 41.92 -0.80 17.22
CA TRP A 1144 41.95 0.66 17.34
C TRP A 1144 42.80 1.34 16.26
N GLU A 1145 43.96 0.78 15.89
CA GLU A 1145 44.76 1.31 14.78
C GLU A 1145 44.11 1.10 13.41
N SER A 1146 43.33 0.04 13.23
CA SER A 1146 42.55 -0.22 12.00
C SER A 1146 41.45 0.83 11.77
N ILE A 1147 40.82 1.32 12.85
CA ILE A 1147 39.79 2.36 12.78
C ILE A 1147 40.41 3.71 12.35
N LYS A 1148 41.52 4.12 12.98
CA LYS A 1148 42.22 5.37 12.62
C LYS A 1148 42.61 5.45 11.14
N GLN A 1149 43.04 4.34 10.53
CA GLN A 1149 43.40 4.30 9.11
C GLN A 1149 42.16 4.44 8.20
N ARG A 1150 40.98 4.05 8.66
CA ARG A 1150 39.72 4.18 7.93
C ARG A 1150 39.17 5.60 7.98
N ASP A 1151 39.20 6.23 9.15
CA ASP A 1151 38.78 7.63 9.34
C ASP A 1151 39.66 8.59 8.53
N ALA A 1152 40.98 8.32 8.45
CA ALA A 1152 41.92 9.11 7.65
C ALA A 1152 41.65 9.04 6.14
N ALA A 1153 41.02 7.99 5.64
CA ALA A 1153 40.62 7.87 4.22
C ALA A 1153 39.29 8.63 3.96
N LEU A 1154 38.29 8.45 4.82
CA LEU A 1154 37.01 9.17 4.73
C LEU A 1154 37.20 10.70 4.76
N LEU A 1155 38.12 11.19 5.60
CA LEU A 1155 38.45 12.62 5.70
C LEU A 1155 39.21 13.18 4.47
N ALA A 1156 39.67 12.32 3.56
CA ALA A 1156 40.27 12.72 2.29
C ALA A 1156 39.22 12.84 1.18
N ASP A 1157 38.32 11.86 1.05
CA ASP A 1157 37.23 11.89 0.06
C ASP A 1157 36.23 13.01 0.33
N GLN A 1158 35.94 13.31 1.60
CA GLN A 1158 35.06 14.43 1.97
C GLN A 1158 35.61 15.78 1.46
N LYS A 1159 36.93 16.00 1.55
CA LYS A 1159 37.59 17.21 1.05
C LYS A 1159 37.67 17.26 -0.48
N ALA A 1160 37.66 16.11 -1.16
CA ALA A 1160 37.56 16.06 -2.61
C ALA A 1160 36.15 16.52 -3.08
N CYS A 1161 35.10 16.15 -2.35
CA CYS A 1161 33.72 16.56 -2.64
C CYS A 1161 33.50 18.06 -2.39
N GLU A 1162 34.00 18.60 -1.27
CA GLU A 1162 33.92 20.03 -0.94
C GLU A 1162 34.57 20.91 -2.03
N HIS A 1163 35.72 20.50 -2.58
CA HIS A 1163 36.40 21.23 -3.66
C HIS A 1163 35.64 21.20 -5.01
N TYR A 1164 34.68 20.29 -5.18
CA TYR A 1164 33.84 20.23 -6.38
C TYR A 1164 32.66 21.21 -6.28
N TYR A 1165 32.09 21.39 -5.08
CA TYR A 1165 30.93 22.27 -4.83
C TYR A 1165 31.27 23.78 -4.91
N GLU A 1166 32.50 24.19 -4.59
CA GLU A 1166 32.90 25.61 -4.71
C GLU A 1166 33.02 26.13 -6.16
N LYS A 1167 33.07 25.25 -7.17
CA LYS A 1167 33.28 25.65 -8.58
C LYS A 1167 32.00 25.87 -9.38
N SER A 1168 30.87 25.29 -8.99
CA SER A 1168 29.60 25.35 -9.73
C SER A 1168 28.80 26.64 -9.48
N SER A 1169 29.15 27.43 -8.47
CA SER A 1169 28.35 28.56 -7.97
C SER A 1169 28.61 29.93 -8.63
N ARG A 1170 29.20 29.99 -9.84
CA ARG A 1170 29.70 31.24 -10.46
C ARG A 1170 29.11 31.63 -11.84
N TYR A 1171 27.88 31.25 -12.19
CA TYR A 1171 27.24 31.68 -13.44
C TYR A 1171 25.76 32.12 -13.31
N LEU A 1172 25.52 33.28 -12.68
CA LEU A 1172 24.34 34.14 -12.96
C LEU A 1172 24.73 35.62 -12.73
N PRO A 1173 24.21 36.59 -13.52
CA PRO A 1173 24.66 37.98 -13.47
C PRO A 1173 23.98 38.82 -12.37
N ARG A 1174 24.69 39.80 -11.82
CA ARG A 1174 24.13 40.86 -10.95
C ARG A 1174 24.66 42.25 -11.32
N GLY A 1175 23.77 43.25 -11.27
CA GLY A 1175 24.09 44.66 -11.48
C GLY A 1175 24.87 45.31 -10.32
N PRO A 1176 25.36 46.55 -10.50
CA PRO A 1176 26.34 47.16 -9.60
C PRO A 1176 25.76 47.68 -8.26
N PRO A 1177 26.51 47.59 -7.15
CA PRO A 1177 26.04 47.93 -5.81
C PRO A 1177 26.13 49.43 -5.48
N ARG A 1178 25.30 49.88 -4.51
CA ARG A 1178 25.51 51.12 -3.75
C ARG A 1178 25.56 50.84 -2.24
N LYS A 1179 26.26 51.73 -1.53
CA LYS A 1179 26.87 51.47 -0.23
C LYS A 1179 25.87 51.45 0.95
N GLN A 1180 26.08 50.50 1.86
CA GLN A 1180 25.73 50.52 3.28
C GLN A 1180 26.39 51.74 4.00
N PRO A 1181 26.05 52.12 5.27
CA PRO A 1181 25.86 51.20 6.39
C PRO A 1181 24.78 51.56 7.45
N ARG A 1182 24.10 50.52 7.95
CA ARG A 1182 24.44 49.92 9.26
C ARG A 1182 24.12 48.43 9.24
#